data_AF-A0A1C3ISE9-F1
#
_entry.id   AF-A0A1C3ISE9-F1
#
_cell.length_a   1.000
_cell.length_b   1.000
_cell.length_c   1.000
_cell.angle_alpha   90.00
_cell.angle_beta   90.00
_cell.angle_gamma   90.00
#
_symmetry.space_group_name_H-M   'P 1'
#
loop_
_entity.id
_entity.type
_entity.pdbx_description
1 polymer ?
#
loop_
_entity_poly.entity_id
_entity_poly.type
_entity_poly.pdbx_seq_one_letter_code
_entity_poly.pdbx_strand_id
1 'polypeptide(L)'
;MKPEEKLLIKARSHKDGHLFEVSETAVEWIEQYQHFKGVTKSIVELLNLISLRGFSSKDGYVSTTEIIESTDGQVTRAALQQRLRAAVSIGLFRQIPVRFEEGLAGKTMLHRFVNPNQLISVLGATSLVTESVKQNEKQKRSKALAQTKVNKRLLNEHGLNTPPTMKDEADQFIVSPTNWAGIIDQALAPPRTRKSYQKSMVSISGTRAVIETRSSKNIMTVDDLMTLFALFTLTVQYHDHHQDDYHLDAKHTPNKTPLYITDILSLRGKKDSGPARDSIRDSIDRIEFTDFQLHELTGRWLSENMPEGFKSDRFRFLARTITASEEAPTEGSDGEIRIKPNLYILVWEPSFYEELLTRDYFFLFPPEILKQHTLVFQMYSYFRSRMARRHSDSMLLSELNQKLARNIDWRRFSMDLIRELRKLGEVGDQEDTFLVNLWGYHLTITALIEKGKTTDYQVDIKCNVEEVLRYSRARTTNAGKRNMAPTLPNPLRNEMVSKQKLEELSEIIDGEFEPIQRKAPSPRGKLGRRVKQRKHSVEINADEIMITLSKYTSAEALERSITALSAMTGHSHASIKEECSELIEKLDWLRVGEDVIPYETLSRLIELYNDRDSTSNRHLSIERLISGLAVRRKVCKQVHEGHLDENVFLALDEMAIGH
;
A
#
# COMPACT_ATOMS: atom_id res chain seq x y z
N MET A 1 34.66 -27.91 1.35
CA MET A 1 35.18 -26.96 2.37
C MET A 1 35.97 -27.75 3.42
N LYS A 2 37.15 -27.28 3.83
CA LYS A 2 37.93 -27.89 4.92
C LYS A 2 37.11 -27.84 6.23
N PRO A 3 37.20 -28.84 7.12
CA PRO A 3 36.52 -28.81 8.41
C PRO A 3 37.00 -27.59 9.20
N GLU A 4 36.05 -26.79 9.71
CA GLU A 4 36.30 -25.53 10.43
C GLU A 4 37.35 -25.72 11.53
N GLU A 5 38.50 -25.04 11.39
CA GLU A 5 39.60 -25.07 12.37
C GLU A 5 39.09 -24.49 13.71
N LYS A 6 38.92 -25.34 14.71
CA LYS A 6 38.56 -24.93 16.08
C LYS A 6 39.77 -24.34 16.78
N LEU A 7 39.61 -23.13 17.32
CA LEU A 7 40.68 -22.41 18.02
C LEU A 7 40.95 -23.03 19.40
N LEU A 8 42.21 -23.29 19.74
CA LEU A 8 42.62 -23.89 21.01
C LEU A 8 42.77 -22.82 22.11
N ILE A 9 42.04 -22.98 23.22
CA ILE A 9 42.13 -22.13 24.42
C ILE A 9 42.81 -22.94 25.54
N LYS A 10 43.93 -22.42 26.06
CA LYS A 10 44.85 -23.18 26.93
C LYS A 10 44.53 -23.16 28.42
N ALA A 11 44.02 -22.04 28.96
CA ALA A 11 43.93 -21.80 30.40
C ALA A 11 42.49 -21.75 30.96
N ARG A 12 41.48 -22.09 30.16
CA ARG A 12 40.05 -21.95 30.52
C ARG A 12 39.30 -23.26 30.30
N SER A 13 38.09 -23.35 30.87
CA SER A 13 37.22 -24.52 30.72
C SER A 13 35.86 -24.14 30.14
N HIS A 14 35.14 -25.11 29.60
CA HIS A 14 33.76 -24.91 29.12
C HIS A 14 32.78 -24.44 30.23
N LYS A 15 33.13 -24.66 31.50
CA LYS A 15 32.34 -24.22 32.67
C LYS A 15 32.23 -22.69 32.78
N ASP A 16 33.17 -21.98 32.17
CA ASP A 16 33.24 -20.51 32.18
C ASP A 16 32.20 -19.88 31.20
N GLY A 17 31.56 -20.73 30.38
CA GLY A 17 30.58 -20.34 29.38
C GLY A 17 31.22 -19.69 28.16
N HIS A 18 30.51 -18.75 27.51
CA HIS A 18 31.03 -18.09 26.31
C HIS A 18 32.23 -17.19 26.63
N LEU A 19 33.14 -17.04 25.66
CA LEU A 19 34.36 -16.25 25.78
C LEU A 19 34.28 -15.02 24.89
N PHE A 20 34.84 -13.90 25.34
CA PHE A 20 34.95 -12.66 24.61
C PHE A 20 36.43 -12.31 24.45
N GLU A 21 36.87 -12.06 23.21
CA GLU A 21 38.22 -11.57 22.94
C GLU A 21 38.25 -10.06 23.11
N VAL A 22 39.07 -9.59 24.04
CA VAL A 22 39.16 -8.15 24.33
C VAL A 22 40.39 -7.57 23.64
N SER A 23 40.15 -6.53 22.84
CA SER A 23 41.17 -5.70 22.22
C SER A 23 41.03 -4.29 22.76
N GLU A 24 42.13 -3.56 22.93
CA GLU A 24 42.11 -2.15 23.34
C GLU A 24 41.29 -1.29 22.36
N THR A 25 41.33 -1.64 21.07
CA THR A 25 40.53 -0.98 20.02
C THR A 25 39.02 -1.21 20.16
N ALA A 26 38.59 -2.23 20.90
CA ALA A 26 37.16 -2.52 21.08
C ALA A 26 36.47 -1.44 21.92
N VAL A 27 37.19 -0.77 22.83
CA VAL A 27 36.65 0.29 23.69
C VAL A 27 36.21 1.49 22.85
N GLU A 28 37.03 1.91 21.89
CA GLU A 28 36.70 2.98 20.95
C GLU A 28 35.52 2.61 20.04
N TRP A 29 35.41 1.34 19.66
CA TRP A 29 34.31 0.86 18.82
C TRP A 29 32.97 0.85 19.53
N ILE A 30 32.93 0.75 20.86
CA ILE A 30 31.66 0.73 21.62
C ILE A 30 30.90 2.04 21.46
N GLU A 31 31.58 3.18 21.47
CA GLU A 31 30.93 4.48 21.21
C GLU A 31 30.36 4.55 19.80
N GLN A 32 31.09 4.01 18.82
CA GLN A 32 30.66 3.96 17.43
C GLN A 32 29.45 3.03 17.24
N TYR A 33 29.43 1.88 17.93
CA TYR A 33 28.30 0.94 17.86
C TYR A 33 26.96 1.54 18.29
N GLN A 34 26.95 2.53 19.19
CA GLN A 34 25.71 3.18 19.65
C GLN A 34 24.93 3.89 18.52
N HIS A 35 25.61 4.17 17.41
CA HIS A 35 25.01 4.80 16.25
C HIS A 35 24.31 3.80 15.34
N PHE A 36 24.49 2.49 15.51
CA PHE A 36 23.84 1.49 14.68
C PHE A 36 22.43 1.16 15.17
N LYS A 37 21.51 0.99 14.21
CA LYS A 37 20.11 0.65 14.45
C LYS A 37 20.00 -0.72 15.13
N GLY A 38 19.24 -0.78 16.22
CA GLY A 38 19.06 -2.00 17.02
C GLY A 38 20.00 -2.12 18.22
N VAL A 39 21.04 -1.29 18.33
CA VAL A 39 21.90 -1.26 19.53
C VAL A 39 21.17 -0.56 20.67
N THR A 40 20.67 -1.35 21.62
CA THR A 40 19.94 -0.87 22.80
C THR A 40 20.89 -0.57 23.96
N LYS A 41 20.43 0.21 24.95
CA LYS A 41 21.21 0.52 26.17
C LYS A 41 21.70 -0.74 26.90
N SER A 42 20.91 -1.81 26.88
CA SER A 42 21.28 -3.08 27.53
C SER A 42 22.40 -3.83 26.80
N ILE A 43 22.52 -3.66 25.48
CA ILE A 43 23.65 -4.18 24.69
C ILE A 43 24.90 -3.37 25.02
N VAL A 44 24.80 -2.05 25.03
CA VAL A 44 25.94 -1.16 25.39
C VAL A 44 26.46 -1.47 26.80
N GLU A 45 25.56 -1.69 27.77
CA GLU A 45 25.93 -2.12 29.11
C GLU A 45 26.73 -3.44 29.10
N LEU A 46 26.32 -4.43 28.30
CA LEU A 46 27.07 -5.69 28.14
C LEU A 46 28.47 -5.44 27.56
N LEU A 47 28.59 -4.59 26.53
CA LEU A 47 29.88 -4.30 25.90
C LEU A 47 30.83 -3.56 26.86
N ASN A 48 30.29 -2.63 27.66
CA ASN A 48 31.04 -1.92 28.69
C ASN A 48 31.52 -2.87 29.79
N LEU A 49 30.68 -3.81 30.23
CA LEU A 49 31.07 -4.83 31.21
C LEU A 49 32.19 -5.74 30.69
N ILE A 50 32.09 -6.18 29.42
CA ILE A 50 33.13 -6.97 28.76
C ILE A 50 34.44 -6.19 28.72
N SER A 51 34.39 -4.92 28.33
CA SER A 51 35.58 -4.07 28.19
C SER A 51 36.24 -3.75 29.54
N LEU A 52 35.44 -3.40 30.54
CA LEU A 52 35.90 -3.11 31.89
C LEU A 52 36.61 -4.31 32.51
N ARG A 53 36.07 -5.53 32.30
CA ARG A 53 36.73 -6.77 32.74
C ARG A 53 37.90 -7.17 31.86
N GLY A 54 37.89 -6.81 30.59
CA GLY A 54 39.00 -6.99 29.68
C GLY A 54 40.29 -6.36 30.17
N PHE A 55 40.23 -5.15 30.76
CA PHE A 55 41.41 -4.49 31.35
C PHE A 55 42.02 -5.28 32.52
N SER A 56 41.22 -6.09 33.22
CA SER A 56 41.69 -6.96 34.31
C SER A 56 42.06 -8.38 33.86
N SER A 57 41.89 -8.69 32.57
CA SER A 57 42.15 -10.04 32.04
C SER A 57 43.64 -10.29 31.86
N LYS A 58 44.10 -11.47 32.30
CA LYS A 58 45.52 -11.90 32.16
C LYS A 58 45.78 -12.63 30.85
N ASP A 59 44.75 -13.17 30.22
CA ASP A 59 44.83 -14.03 29.04
C ASP A 59 44.17 -13.44 27.79
N GLY A 60 43.73 -12.18 27.87
CA GLY A 60 43.08 -11.45 26.77
C GLY A 60 41.63 -11.89 26.51
N TYR A 61 41.09 -12.78 27.34
CA TYR A 61 39.71 -13.26 27.25
C TYR A 61 38.89 -12.82 28.46
N VAL A 62 37.58 -12.67 28.28
CA VAL A 62 36.62 -12.49 29.36
C VAL A 62 35.54 -13.54 29.21
N SER A 63 35.18 -14.21 30.31
CA SER A 63 34.14 -15.23 30.29
C SER A 63 32.78 -14.70 30.76
N THR A 64 31.71 -15.40 30.39
CA THR A 64 30.37 -15.06 30.89
C THR A 64 30.26 -15.19 32.41
N THR A 65 30.99 -16.12 33.03
CA THR A 65 30.98 -16.30 34.48
C THR A 65 31.65 -15.12 35.19
N GLU A 66 32.78 -14.63 34.68
CA GLU A 66 33.46 -13.44 35.20
C GLU A 66 32.58 -12.18 35.14
N ILE A 67 31.76 -12.03 34.10
CA ILE A 67 30.81 -10.90 33.98
C ILE A 67 29.67 -11.01 35.01
N ILE A 68 29.24 -12.23 35.34
CA ILE A 68 28.20 -12.44 36.35
C ILE A 68 28.73 -12.13 37.75
N GLU A 69 29.92 -12.65 38.09
CA GLU A 69 30.63 -12.36 39.35
C GLU A 69 30.88 -10.85 39.50
N SER A 70 31.25 -10.21 38.39
CA SER A 70 31.48 -8.78 38.28
C SER A 70 30.29 -7.89 38.61
N THR A 71 29.07 -8.42 38.55
CA THR A 71 27.83 -7.65 38.77
C THR A 71 27.13 -8.09 40.05
N ASP A 72 27.82 -8.82 40.93
CA ASP A 72 27.27 -9.43 42.16
C ASP A 72 25.98 -10.21 41.89
N GLY A 73 25.88 -10.84 40.71
CA GLY A 73 24.70 -11.61 40.29
C GLY A 73 23.48 -10.79 39.84
N GLN A 74 23.57 -9.46 39.74
CA GLN A 74 22.48 -8.63 39.21
C GLN A 74 22.15 -8.96 37.75
N VAL A 75 23.16 -9.29 36.94
CA VAL A 75 22.97 -9.77 35.57
C VAL A 75 23.00 -11.30 35.57
N THR A 76 21.84 -11.92 35.34
CA THR A 76 21.76 -13.39 35.26
C THR A 76 22.36 -13.93 33.96
N ARG A 77 22.82 -15.18 33.99
CA ARG A 77 23.36 -15.87 32.79
C ARG A 77 22.37 -15.86 31.61
N ALA A 78 21.07 -15.99 31.88
CA ALA A 78 20.03 -15.94 30.86
C ALA A 78 19.89 -14.55 30.23
N ALA A 79 19.93 -13.49 31.04
CA ALA A 79 19.88 -12.11 30.56
C ALA A 79 21.12 -11.78 29.70
N LEU A 80 22.31 -12.24 30.12
CA LEU A 80 23.54 -12.07 29.36
C LEU A 80 23.47 -12.80 28.02
N GLN A 81 22.98 -14.04 27.99
CA GLN A 81 22.83 -14.81 26.75
C GLN A 81 21.78 -14.21 25.79
N GLN A 82 20.72 -13.60 26.31
CA GLN A 82 19.73 -12.88 25.49
C GLN A 82 20.36 -11.63 24.85
N ARG A 83 21.07 -10.82 25.64
CA ARG A 83 21.79 -9.63 25.15
C ARG A 83 22.86 -10.01 24.12
N LEU A 84 23.60 -11.09 24.37
CA LEU A 84 24.59 -11.64 23.44
C LEU A 84 23.97 -12.08 22.11
N ARG A 85 22.84 -12.79 22.15
CA ARG A 85 22.11 -13.19 20.94
C ARG A 85 21.67 -11.98 20.11
N ALA A 86 21.18 -10.93 20.77
CA ALA A 86 20.81 -9.69 20.10
C ALA A 86 22.02 -8.97 19.49
N ALA A 87 23.15 -8.90 20.22
CA ALA A 87 24.39 -8.31 19.72
C ALA A 87 24.95 -9.05 18.50
N VAL A 88 24.87 -10.39 18.50
CA VAL A 88 25.27 -11.23 17.37
C VAL A 88 24.33 -11.05 16.19
N SER A 89 23.02 -10.95 16.39
CA SER A 89 22.08 -10.72 15.28
C SER A 89 22.27 -9.36 14.59
N ILE A 90 22.77 -8.36 15.33
CA ILE A 90 23.14 -7.05 14.79
C ILE A 90 24.48 -7.13 14.03
N GLY A 91 25.29 -8.17 14.27
CA GLY A 91 26.60 -8.36 13.65
C GLY A 91 27.77 -7.78 14.44
N LEU A 92 27.57 -7.37 15.71
CA LEU A 92 28.62 -6.78 16.55
C LEU A 92 29.74 -7.77 16.90
N PHE A 93 29.42 -9.07 16.90
CA PHE A 93 30.35 -10.15 17.21
C PHE A 93 30.45 -11.17 16.08
N ARG A 94 31.68 -11.56 15.75
CA ARG A 94 31.97 -12.76 14.97
C ARG A 94 32.09 -13.95 15.93
N GLN A 95 31.28 -14.98 15.73
CA GLN A 95 31.30 -16.20 16.53
C GLN A 95 32.33 -17.19 15.96
N ILE A 96 33.22 -17.70 16.80
CA ILE A 96 34.29 -18.65 16.45
C ILE A 96 34.17 -19.89 17.34
N PRO A 97 34.12 -21.11 16.78
CA PRO A 97 34.09 -22.33 17.58
C PRO A 97 35.46 -22.60 18.22
N VAL A 98 35.46 -22.98 19.50
CA VAL A 98 36.67 -23.24 20.28
C VAL A 98 36.81 -24.70 20.70
N ARG A 99 38.05 -25.10 21.04
CA ARG A 99 38.40 -26.32 21.76
C ARG A 99 39.31 -25.97 22.94
N PHE A 100 39.19 -26.69 24.05
CA PHE A 100 40.04 -26.49 25.23
C PHE A 100 41.17 -27.54 25.26
N GLU A 101 42.28 -27.25 25.95
CA GLU A 101 43.35 -28.24 26.16
C GLU A 101 42.88 -29.40 27.03
N GLU A 102 42.04 -29.14 28.04
CA GLU A 102 41.44 -30.15 28.91
C GLU A 102 39.89 -30.08 28.90
N GLY A 103 39.25 -31.23 28.60
CA GLY A 103 37.81 -31.40 28.66
C GLY A 103 37.04 -31.11 27.35
N LEU A 104 35.72 -31.33 27.39
CA LEU A 104 34.83 -31.12 26.24
C LEU A 104 34.55 -29.63 26.04
N ALA A 105 34.51 -29.17 24.79
CA ALA A 105 34.22 -27.76 24.45
C ALA A 105 32.74 -27.36 24.62
N GLY A 106 31.81 -28.33 24.66
CA GLY A 106 30.38 -28.06 24.77
C GLY A 106 29.85 -27.16 23.64
N LYS A 107 28.99 -26.19 24.00
CA LYS A 107 28.45 -25.14 23.10
C LYS A 107 29.19 -23.80 23.26
N THR A 108 30.35 -23.81 23.88
CA THR A 108 31.12 -22.59 24.12
C THR A 108 31.66 -22.05 22.81
N MET A 109 31.49 -20.75 22.62
CA MET A 109 31.94 -20.00 21.45
C MET A 109 32.79 -18.82 21.91
N LEU A 110 33.77 -18.46 21.10
CA LEU A 110 34.52 -17.21 21.23
C LEU A 110 33.84 -16.12 20.40
N HIS A 111 33.66 -14.95 21.00
CA HIS A 111 33.05 -13.77 20.40
C HIS A 111 34.11 -12.69 20.21
N ARG A 112 34.40 -12.35 18.96
CA ARG A 112 35.34 -11.28 18.58
C ARG A 112 34.58 -10.06 18.08
N PHE A 113 34.94 -8.88 18.56
CA PHE A 113 34.37 -7.61 18.10
C PHE A 113 34.64 -7.39 16.60
N VAL A 114 33.63 -6.92 15.87
CA VAL A 114 33.73 -6.65 14.42
C VAL A 114 33.92 -5.16 14.19
N ASN A 115 34.95 -4.77 13.42
CA ASN A 115 35.23 -3.35 13.16
C ASN A 115 33.98 -2.60 12.64
N PRO A 116 33.56 -1.47 13.25
CA PRO A 116 32.43 -0.65 12.82
C PRO A 116 32.46 -0.29 11.33
N ASN A 117 33.63 -0.01 10.76
CA ASN A 117 33.77 0.31 9.33
C ASN A 117 33.39 -0.87 8.43
N GLN A 118 33.71 -2.09 8.88
CA GLN A 118 33.30 -3.32 8.18
C GLN A 118 31.80 -3.55 8.33
N LEU A 119 31.22 -3.24 9.50
CA LEU A 119 29.78 -3.28 9.71
C LEU A 119 29.02 -2.31 8.78
N ILE A 120 29.52 -1.08 8.58
CA ILE A 120 28.93 -0.12 7.63
C ILE A 120 28.93 -0.67 6.21
N SER A 121 30.02 -1.33 5.79
CA SER A 121 30.12 -1.93 4.45
C SER A 121 29.15 -3.10 4.22
N VAL A 122 28.81 -3.84 5.29
CA VAL A 122 27.92 -5.02 5.23
C VAL A 122 26.45 -4.65 5.44
N LEU A 123 26.17 -3.66 6.31
CA LEU A 123 24.82 -3.23 6.68
C LEU A 123 24.30 -2.04 5.86
N GLY A 124 25.18 -1.32 5.13
CA GLY A 124 24.84 -0.11 4.38
C GLY A 124 24.61 1.13 5.27
N ALA A 125 24.82 2.33 4.72
CA ALA A 125 24.75 3.61 5.45
C ALA A 125 23.36 3.93 6.06
N THR A 126 22.30 3.22 5.64
CA THR A 126 20.93 3.35 6.14
C THR A 126 20.72 2.77 7.54
N SER A 127 21.70 2.04 8.07
CA SER A 127 21.65 1.43 9.40
C SER A 127 22.15 2.35 10.53
N LEU A 128 22.57 3.59 10.23
CA LEU A 128 22.98 4.59 11.22
C LEU A 128 21.78 5.43 11.70
N VAL A 129 21.62 5.54 13.02
CA VAL A 129 20.59 6.36 13.67
C VAL A 129 21.12 7.80 13.80
N THR A 130 20.68 8.68 12.91
CA THR A 130 20.97 10.12 13.02
C THR A 130 20.15 10.75 14.16
N GLU A 131 20.67 11.80 14.80
CA GLU A 131 19.97 12.52 15.88
C GLU A 131 18.62 13.10 15.43
N SER A 132 18.49 13.44 14.14
CA SER A 132 17.25 13.91 13.52
C SER A 132 16.12 12.87 13.59
N VAL A 133 16.42 11.58 13.46
CA VAL A 133 15.43 10.49 13.55
C VAL A 133 14.95 10.31 15.00
N LYS A 134 15.87 10.36 15.98
CA LYS A 134 15.53 10.28 17.41
C LYS A 134 14.63 11.43 17.88
N GLN A 135 14.86 12.65 17.38
CA GLN A 135 14.04 13.81 17.70
C GLN A 135 12.64 13.73 17.07
N ASN A 136 12.55 13.29 15.80
CA ASN A 136 11.28 13.10 15.12
C ASN A 136 10.40 12.01 15.76
N GLU A 137 10.99 10.88 16.18
CA GLU A 137 10.25 9.83 16.89
C GLU A 137 9.74 10.28 18.26
N LYS A 138 10.55 11.04 19.02
CA LYS A 138 10.13 11.63 20.30
C LYS A 138 8.98 12.62 20.12
N GLN A 139 9.04 13.49 19.11
CA GLN A 139 7.96 14.44 18.81
C GLN A 139 6.68 13.74 18.35
N LYS A 140 6.76 12.67 17.55
CA LYS A 140 5.59 11.87 17.15
C LYS A 140 4.94 11.19 18.35
N ARG A 141 5.72 10.57 19.25
CA ARG A 141 5.21 9.96 20.47
C ARG A 141 4.59 10.97 21.43
N SER A 142 5.19 12.15 21.62
CA SER A 142 4.63 13.18 22.50
C SER A 142 3.35 13.80 21.94
N LYS A 143 3.28 14.04 20.62
CA LYS A 143 2.05 14.50 19.97
C LYS A 143 0.93 13.46 20.06
N ALA A 144 1.22 12.18 19.79
CA ALA A 144 0.23 11.11 19.92
C ALA A 144 -0.30 10.98 21.36
N LEU A 145 0.59 11.01 22.36
CA LEU A 145 0.19 10.93 23.78
C LEU A 145 -0.65 12.15 24.23
N ALA A 146 -0.30 13.34 23.74
CA ALA A 146 -1.07 14.56 24.02
C ALA A 146 -2.45 14.51 23.35
N GLN A 147 -2.53 14.08 22.09
CA GLN A 147 -3.79 13.89 21.37
C GLN A 147 -4.69 12.88 22.08
N THR A 148 -4.13 11.75 22.54
CA THR A 148 -4.88 10.73 23.28
C THR A 148 -5.38 11.24 24.63
N LYS A 149 -4.59 12.03 25.36
CA LYS A 149 -5.04 12.65 26.64
C LYS A 149 -6.15 13.70 26.42
N VAL A 150 -6.04 14.50 25.37
CA VAL A 150 -7.04 15.51 25.01
C VAL A 150 -8.34 14.85 24.54
N ASN A 151 -8.25 13.83 23.69
CA ASN A 151 -9.40 13.07 23.24
C ASN A 151 -10.08 12.33 24.41
N LYS A 152 -9.31 11.77 25.36
CA LYS A 152 -9.88 11.15 26.58
C LYS A 152 -10.63 12.16 27.47
N ARG A 153 -10.12 13.39 27.61
CA ARG A 153 -10.84 14.45 28.35
C ARG A 153 -12.12 14.87 27.63
N LEU A 154 -12.04 15.13 26.32
CA LEU A 154 -13.20 15.49 25.50
C LEU A 154 -14.30 14.42 25.52
N LEU A 155 -13.92 13.14 25.43
CA LEU A 155 -14.87 12.03 25.49
C LEU A 155 -15.56 11.94 26.86
N ASN A 156 -14.80 12.07 27.95
CA ASN A 156 -15.36 12.08 29.31
C ASN A 156 -16.24 13.32 29.59
N GLU A 157 -15.87 14.49 29.07
CA GLU A 157 -16.65 15.74 29.20
C GLU A 157 -18.01 15.65 28.48
N HIS A 158 -18.10 14.86 27.41
CA HIS A 158 -19.34 14.59 26.69
C HIS A 158 -20.07 13.31 27.15
N GLY A 159 -19.64 12.66 28.23
CA GLY A 159 -20.28 11.44 28.76
C GLY A 159 -20.09 10.20 27.89
N LEU A 160 -19.12 10.20 26.98
CA LEU A 160 -18.81 9.11 26.07
C LEU A 160 -17.66 8.26 26.62
N ASN A 161 -17.85 6.94 26.68
CA ASN A 161 -16.81 6.01 27.11
C ASN A 161 -15.65 6.00 26.11
N THR A 162 -14.42 5.87 26.61
CA THR A 162 -13.25 5.66 25.75
C THR A 162 -13.41 4.36 24.97
N PRO A 163 -13.36 4.39 23.63
CA PRO A 163 -13.43 3.16 22.85
C PRO A 163 -12.26 2.23 23.23
N PRO A 164 -12.49 0.91 23.28
CA PRO A 164 -11.43 -0.04 23.60
C PRO A 164 -10.26 0.15 22.63
N THR A 165 -9.04 0.03 23.14
CA THR A 165 -7.82 0.04 22.33
C THR A 165 -7.90 -1.10 21.31
N MET A 166 -8.23 -0.75 20.07
CA MET A 166 -8.05 -1.63 18.92
C MET A 166 -6.55 -1.95 18.81
N LYS A 167 -6.20 -3.22 18.63
CA LYS A 167 -4.85 -3.58 18.15
C LYS A 167 -4.64 -2.91 16.79
N ASP A 168 -3.40 -2.57 16.42
CA ASP A 168 -3.11 -1.90 15.14
C ASP A 168 -3.80 -2.63 13.97
N GLU A 169 -4.34 -1.89 13.00
CA GLU A 169 -5.10 -2.42 11.84
C GLU A 169 -4.33 -3.52 11.09
N ALA A 170 -3.00 -3.47 11.10
CA ALA A 170 -2.10 -4.47 10.53
C ALA A 170 -2.23 -5.88 11.17
N ASP A 171 -2.70 -5.98 12.42
CA ASP A 171 -2.95 -7.25 13.11
C ASP A 171 -4.40 -7.75 12.94
N GLN A 172 -5.25 -6.99 12.24
CA GLN A 172 -6.70 -7.25 12.18
C GLN A 172 -7.19 -7.93 10.90
N PHE A 173 -6.38 -7.99 9.83
CA PHE A 173 -6.78 -8.61 8.58
C PHE A 173 -6.90 -10.14 8.74
N ILE A 174 -8.11 -10.67 8.55
CA ILE A 174 -8.45 -12.08 8.85
C ILE A 174 -8.01 -13.04 7.75
N VAL A 175 -7.91 -12.56 6.50
CA VAL A 175 -7.53 -13.41 5.37
C VAL A 175 -6.01 -13.47 5.29
N SER A 176 -5.41 -14.20 6.24
CA SER A 176 -4.01 -14.65 6.11
C SER A 176 -3.81 -15.27 4.72
N PRO A 177 -2.68 -15.03 4.05
CA PRO A 177 -2.40 -15.58 2.73
C PRO A 177 -2.51 -17.12 2.69
N THR A 178 -2.29 -17.79 3.82
CA THR A 178 -2.47 -19.23 3.98
C THR A 178 -3.93 -19.69 3.87
N ASN A 179 -4.88 -18.82 4.20
CA ASN A 179 -6.31 -19.11 4.23
C ASN A 179 -7.03 -18.65 2.95
N TRP A 180 -6.32 -18.02 2.02
CA TRP A 180 -6.88 -17.46 0.78
C TRP A 180 -7.69 -18.49 -0.03
N ALA A 181 -7.06 -19.61 -0.39
CA ALA A 181 -7.69 -20.69 -1.15
C ALA A 181 -8.85 -21.39 -0.39
N GLY A 182 -8.94 -21.19 0.93
CA GLY A 182 -10.00 -21.75 1.76
C GLY A 182 -11.20 -20.83 1.95
N ILE A 183 -10.99 -19.51 1.97
CA ILE A 183 -12.02 -18.51 2.29
C ILE A 183 -12.51 -17.80 1.04
N ILE A 184 -11.60 -17.20 0.27
CA ILE A 184 -11.96 -16.37 -0.89
C ILE A 184 -12.54 -17.25 -2.00
N ASP A 185 -11.87 -18.36 -2.35
CA ASP A 185 -12.32 -19.24 -3.43
C ASP A 185 -13.74 -19.79 -3.22
N GLN A 186 -14.16 -19.99 -1.96
CA GLN A 186 -15.52 -20.44 -1.59
C GLN A 186 -16.56 -19.30 -1.58
N ALA A 187 -16.11 -18.05 -1.49
CA ALA A 187 -16.95 -16.87 -1.51
C ALA A 187 -17.35 -16.46 -2.94
N LEU A 188 -16.57 -16.87 -3.95
CA LEU A 188 -16.79 -16.50 -5.34
C LEU A 188 -17.94 -17.24 -6.01
N ALA A 189 -18.55 -16.58 -6.99
CA ALA A 189 -19.55 -17.21 -7.85
C ALA A 189 -18.93 -18.30 -8.75
N PRO A 190 -19.71 -19.34 -9.12
CA PRO A 190 -19.28 -20.31 -10.12
C PRO A 190 -18.96 -19.66 -11.48
N PRO A 191 -18.19 -20.34 -12.35
CA PRO A 191 -17.86 -19.83 -13.68
C PRO A 191 -19.12 -19.40 -14.45
N ARG A 192 -19.03 -18.29 -15.20
CA ARG A 192 -20.11 -17.76 -16.06
C ARG A 192 -21.45 -17.50 -15.34
N THR A 193 -21.41 -17.29 -14.03
CA THR A 193 -22.61 -16.97 -13.24
C THR A 193 -22.72 -15.47 -13.00
N ARG A 194 -23.91 -14.90 -13.17
CA ARG A 194 -24.23 -13.50 -12.84
C ARG A 194 -25.12 -13.47 -11.61
N LYS A 195 -24.55 -13.06 -10.47
CA LYS A 195 -25.23 -12.92 -9.17
C LYS A 195 -24.71 -11.66 -8.48
N SER A 196 -25.57 -11.02 -7.69
CA SER A 196 -25.20 -9.84 -6.89
C SER A 196 -24.96 -10.16 -5.42
N TYR A 197 -25.35 -11.37 -4.98
CA TYR A 197 -25.20 -11.84 -3.60
C TYR A 197 -24.87 -13.34 -3.55
N GLN A 198 -23.92 -13.72 -2.70
CA GLN A 198 -23.63 -15.10 -2.32
C GLN A 198 -23.29 -15.19 -0.84
N LYS A 199 -23.63 -16.32 -0.22
CA LYS A 199 -23.30 -16.62 1.17
C LYS A 199 -22.70 -18.01 1.27
N SER A 200 -21.56 -18.11 1.94
CA SER A 200 -20.83 -19.37 2.14
C SER A 200 -20.44 -19.56 3.60
N MET A 201 -20.57 -20.79 4.09
CA MET A 201 -20.03 -21.18 5.40
C MET A 201 -18.56 -21.53 5.25
N VAL A 202 -17.69 -20.86 5.99
CA VAL A 202 -16.25 -21.10 5.99
C VAL A 202 -15.76 -21.42 7.41
N SER A 203 -14.59 -22.04 7.51
CA SER A 203 -13.92 -22.25 8.80
C SER A 203 -12.55 -21.62 8.79
N ILE A 204 -12.28 -20.79 9.79
CA ILE A 204 -11.05 -20.00 9.91
C ILE A 204 -10.46 -20.33 11.27
N SER A 205 -9.26 -20.90 11.29
CA SER A 205 -8.56 -21.23 12.54
C SER A 205 -9.40 -22.07 13.52
N GLY A 206 -10.27 -22.95 13.00
CA GLY A 206 -11.17 -23.80 13.80
C GLY A 206 -12.49 -23.13 14.22
N THR A 207 -12.66 -21.84 13.95
CA THR A 207 -13.91 -21.09 14.18
C THR A 207 -14.82 -21.23 12.97
N ARG A 208 -16.13 -21.37 13.20
CA ARG A 208 -17.15 -21.28 12.14
C ARG A 208 -17.40 -19.81 11.83
N ALA A 209 -17.38 -19.47 10.54
CA ALA A 209 -17.66 -18.13 10.07
C ALA A 209 -18.57 -18.18 8.83
N VAL A 210 -19.26 -17.09 8.57
CA VAL A 210 -20.04 -16.87 7.35
C VAL A 210 -19.33 -15.81 6.55
N ILE A 211 -19.09 -16.06 5.27
CA ILE A 211 -18.67 -15.02 4.33
C ILE A 211 -19.83 -14.68 3.41
N GLU A 212 -20.16 -13.40 3.36
CA GLU A 212 -21.09 -12.82 2.40
C GLU A 212 -20.30 -12.10 1.32
N THR A 213 -20.76 -12.24 0.08
CA THR A 213 -20.17 -11.58 -1.08
C THR A 213 -21.26 -10.79 -1.77
N ARG A 214 -21.06 -9.47 -1.89
CA ARG A 214 -22.05 -8.52 -2.36
C ARG A 214 -21.46 -7.68 -3.48
N SER A 215 -22.27 -7.28 -4.45
CA SER A 215 -21.89 -6.31 -5.47
C SER A 215 -23.12 -5.51 -5.88
N SER A 216 -22.93 -4.24 -6.21
CA SER A 216 -23.98 -3.44 -6.87
C SER A 216 -24.31 -3.97 -8.27
N LYS A 217 -23.34 -4.63 -8.90
CA LYS A 217 -23.45 -5.28 -10.21
C LYS A 217 -23.44 -6.80 -10.04
N ASN A 218 -22.42 -7.45 -10.57
CA ASN A 218 -22.15 -8.88 -10.42
C ASN A 218 -20.96 -9.09 -9.48
N ILE A 219 -21.04 -10.10 -8.63
CA ILE A 219 -19.93 -10.51 -7.78
C ILE A 219 -18.85 -11.22 -8.60
N MET A 220 -17.63 -11.19 -8.09
CA MET A 220 -16.51 -11.93 -8.65
C MET A 220 -16.82 -13.42 -8.84
N THR A 221 -16.38 -13.95 -9.97
CA THR A 221 -16.41 -15.38 -10.29
C THR A 221 -15.03 -16.01 -10.09
N VAL A 222 -14.96 -17.33 -10.01
CA VAL A 222 -13.67 -18.06 -9.93
C VAL A 222 -12.74 -17.80 -11.13
N ASP A 223 -13.27 -17.42 -12.30
CA ASP A 223 -12.46 -17.09 -13.48
C ASP A 223 -11.75 -15.73 -13.34
N ASP A 224 -12.29 -14.85 -12.49
CA ASP A 224 -11.75 -13.52 -12.20
C ASP A 224 -10.53 -13.58 -11.29
N LEU A 225 -10.31 -14.68 -10.55
CA LEU A 225 -9.13 -14.87 -9.70
C LEU A 225 -7.83 -14.72 -10.47
N MET A 226 -7.74 -15.33 -11.66
CA MET A 226 -6.53 -15.22 -12.47
C MET A 226 -6.29 -13.76 -12.93
N THR A 227 -7.34 -12.96 -13.11
CA THR A 227 -7.21 -11.52 -13.41
C THR A 227 -6.73 -10.78 -12.16
N LEU A 228 -7.33 -11.05 -11.00
CA LEU A 228 -6.90 -10.49 -9.72
C LEU A 228 -5.41 -10.76 -9.43
N PHE A 229 -4.95 -12.00 -9.62
CA PHE A 229 -3.54 -12.37 -9.46
C PHE A 229 -2.63 -11.76 -10.54
N ALA A 230 -3.14 -11.51 -11.75
CA ALA A 230 -2.43 -10.73 -12.74
C ALA A 230 -2.24 -9.27 -12.26
N LEU A 231 -3.26 -8.66 -11.66
CA LEU A 231 -3.15 -7.32 -11.06
C LEU A 231 -2.15 -7.29 -9.90
N PHE A 232 -2.12 -8.31 -9.04
CA PHE A 232 -1.10 -8.44 -7.98
C PHE A 232 0.30 -8.49 -8.56
N THR A 233 0.51 -9.34 -9.57
CA THR A 233 1.81 -9.53 -10.20
C THR A 233 2.30 -8.23 -10.85
N LEU A 234 1.43 -7.54 -11.57
CA LEU A 234 1.79 -6.28 -12.23
C LEU A 234 2.03 -5.15 -11.21
N THR A 235 1.28 -5.12 -10.10
CA THR A 235 1.49 -4.16 -9.01
C THR A 235 2.87 -4.31 -8.39
N VAL A 236 3.25 -5.54 -8.03
CA VAL A 236 4.56 -5.79 -7.45
C VAL A 236 5.67 -5.51 -8.46
N GLN A 237 5.50 -5.91 -9.74
CA GLN A 237 6.48 -5.61 -10.79
C GLN A 237 6.67 -4.12 -11.02
N TYR A 238 5.59 -3.34 -11.00
CA TYR A 238 5.66 -1.89 -11.16
C TYR A 238 6.45 -1.23 -10.04
N HIS A 239 6.14 -1.54 -8.78
CA HIS A 239 6.84 -0.95 -7.63
C HIS A 239 8.28 -1.46 -7.48
N ASP A 240 8.55 -2.71 -7.87
CA ASP A 240 9.92 -3.24 -7.92
C ASP A 240 10.79 -2.53 -8.96
N HIS A 241 10.21 -2.17 -10.11
CA HIS A 241 10.94 -1.43 -11.16
C HIS A 241 11.31 -0.02 -10.72
N HIS A 242 10.44 0.65 -9.96
CA HIS A 242 10.63 2.02 -9.48
C HIS A 242 11.28 2.10 -8.09
N GLN A 243 11.77 0.97 -7.57
CA GLN A 243 12.33 0.90 -6.22
C GLN A 243 13.55 1.83 -6.06
N ASP A 244 14.42 1.89 -7.06
CA ASP A 244 15.61 2.74 -7.05
C ASP A 244 15.24 4.23 -7.05
N ASP A 245 14.20 4.62 -7.80
CA ASP A 245 13.68 5.99 -7.84
C ASP A 245 13.09 6.40 -6.49
N TYR A 246 12.30 5.51 -5.85
CA TYR A 246 11.76 5.77 -4.51
C TYR A 246 12.88 5.92 -3.46
N HIS A 247 13.97 5.16 -3.59
CA HIS A 247 15.12 5.26 -2.71
C HIS A 247 15.89 6.58 -2.90
N LEU A 248 16.08 7.03 -4.14
CA LEU A 248 16.73 8.31 -4.44
C LEU A 248 15.94 9.51 -3.90
N ASP A 249 14.62 9.46 -3.99
CA ASP A 249 13.71 10.53 -3.55
C ASP A 249 13.33 10.45 -2.05
N ALA A 250 13.76 9.41 -1.33
CA ALA A 250 13.34 9.10 0.05
C ALA A 250 11.80 9.05 0.24
N LYS A 251 11.06 8.65 -0.79
CA LYS A 251 9.58 8.54 -0.78
C LYS A 251 9.16 7.14 -0.34
N HIS A 252 8.06 7.05 0.41
CA HIS A 252 7.39 5.75 0.67
C HIS A 252 6.82 5.22 -0.64
N THR A 253 6.76 3.89 -0.80
CA THR A 253 6.15 3.25 -1.97
C THR A 253 4.69 3.68 -2.07
N PRO A 254 4.29 4.44 -3.11
CA PRO A 254 2.96 5.01 -3.18
C PRO A 254 1.93 3.95 -3.58
N ASN A 255 0.79 3.89 -2.87
CA ASN A 255 -0.34 3.01 -3.22
C ASN A 255 -1.16 3.56 -4.41
N LYS A 256 -0.47 3.80 -5.53
CA LYS A 256 -1.03 4.19 -6.83
C LYS A 256 -0.27 3.40 -7.89
N THR A 257 -0.94 2.45 -8.53
CA THR A 257 -0.33 1.56 -9.54
C THR A 257 -0.98 1.77 -10.91
N PRO A 258 -0.31 2.41 -11.88
CA PRO A 258 -0.80 2.50 -13.25
C PRO A 258 -0.55 1.20 -14.01
N LEU A 259 -1.60 0.63 -14.60
CA LEU A 259 -1.60 -0.62 -15.35
C LEU A 259 -2.33 -0.46 -16.68
N TYR A 260 -1.67 -0.86 -17.77
CA TYR A 260 -2.31 -0.90 -19.09
C TYR A 260 -3.04 -2.22 -19.30
N ILE A 261 -4.20 -2.15 -19.98
CA ILE A 261 -4.99 -3.34 -20.31
C ILE A 261 -4.22 -4.35 -21.19
N THR A 262 -3.32 -3.86 -22.05
CA THR A 262 -2.46 -4.68 -22.90
C THR A 262 -1.52 -5.56 -22.09
N ASP A 263 -1.01 -5.06 -20.96
CA ASP A 263 -0.11 -5.80 -20.09
C ASP A 263 -0.87 -6.90 -19.35
N ILE A 264 -2.09 -6.60 -18.91
CA ILE A 264 -3.00 -7.57 -18.29
C ILE A 264 -3.34 -8.69 -19.29
N LEU A 265 -3.66 -8.34 -20.55
CA LEU A 265 -3.95 -9.31 -21.62
C LEU A 265 -2.74 -10.21 -21.91
N SER A 266 -1.55 -9.62 -22.03
CA SER A 266 -0.29 -10.33 -22.27
C SER A 266 0.02 -11.32 -21.14
N LEU A 267 -0.15 -10.89 -19.89
CA LEU A 267 0.06 -11.72 -18.71
C LEU A 267 -0.98 -12.86 -18.62
N ARG A 268 -2.24 -12.58 -18.95
CA ARG A 268 -3.33 -13.58 -19.06
C ARG A 268 -3.22 -14.48 -20.29
N GLY A 269 -2.29 -14.22 -21.22
CA GLY A 269 -2.11 -15.00 -22.44
C GLY A 269 -3.29 -14.89 -23.41
N LYS A 270 -4.03 -13.78 -23.36
CA LYS A 270 -5.15 -13.51 -24.26
C LYS A 270 -4.65 -12.69 -25.45
N LYS A 271 -5.10 -13.05 -26.66
CA LYS A 271 -4.83 -12.27 -27.86
C LYS A 271 -5.53 -10.92 -27.76
N ASP A 272 -4.80 -9.85 -28.08
CA ASP A 272 -5.37 -8.50 -28.06
C ASP A 272 -6.46 -8.38 -29.13
N SER A 273 -7.70 -8.24 -28.67
CA SER A 273 -8.91 -8.11 -29.49
C SER A 273 -9.98 -7.37 -28.68
N GLY A 274 -10.92 -6.72 -29.37
CA GLY A 274 -12.04 -6.02 -28.70
C GLY A 274 -12.74 -6.87 -27.65
N PRO A 275 -13.24 -8.08 -27.98
CA PRO A 275 -13.89 -8.97 -27.01
C PRO A 275 -12.99 -9.41 -25.87
N ALA A 276 -11.68 -9.56 -26.09
CA ALA A 276 -10.75 -9.92 -25.02
C ALA A 276 -10.52 -8.74 -24.07
N ARG A 277 -10.40 -7.51 -24.58
CA ARG A 277 -10.34 -6.29 -23.78
C ARG A 277 -11.61 -6.14 -22.95
N ASP A 278 -12.78 -6.31 -23.55
CA ASP A 278 -14.07 -6.23 -22.85
C ASP A 278 -14.21 -7.31 -21.77
N SER A 279 -13.76 -8.54 -22.04
CA SER A 279 -13.73 -9.61 -21.03
C SER A 279 -12.84 -9.28 -19.83
N ILE A 280 -11.71 -8.59 -20.03
CA ILE A 280 -10.82 -8.15 -18.95
C ILE A 280 -11.44 -6.96 -18.20
N ARG A 281 -12.04 -6.00 -18.92
CA ARG A 281 -12.76 -4.86 -18.32
C ARG A 281 -13.87 -5.34 -17.39
N ASP A 282 -14.70 -6.26 -17.87
CA ASP A 282 -15.77 -6.90 -17.09
C ASP A 282 -15.23 -7.64 -15.87
N SER A 283 -14.04 -8.25 -15.97
CA SER A 283 -13.39 -8.95 -14.87
C SER A 283 -12.90 -7.97 -13.80
N ILE A 284 -12.27 -6.87 -14.21
CA ILE A 284 -11.80 -5.81 -13.32
C ILE A 284 -12.99 -5.10 -12.66
N ASP A 285 -14.06 -4.83 -13.40
CA ASP A 285 -15.30 -4.24 -12.88
C ASP A 285 -15.92 -5.12 -11.78
N ARG A 286 -15.99 -6.45 -12.01
CA ARG A 286 -16.43 -7.39 -10.95
C ARG A 286 -15.50 -7.37 -9.74
N ILE A 287 -14.19 -7.29 -9.94
CA ILE A 287 -13.21 -7.21 -8.83
C ILE A 287 -13.38 -5.93 -8.02
N GLU A 288 -13.61 -4.79 -8.69
CA GLU A 288 -13.77 -3.49 -8.07
C GLU A 288 -15.05 -3.39 -7.22
N PHE A 289 -16.17 -3.85 -7.75
CA PHE A 289 -17.48 -3.70 -7.10
C PHE A 289 -17.83 -4.82 -6.12
N THR A 290 -16.96 -5.82 -5.92
CA THR A 290 -17.24 -6.93 -4.99
C THR A 290 -16.76 -6.64 -3.57
N ASP A 291 -17.72 -6.70 -2.65
CA ASP A 291 -17.53 -6.57 -1.21
C ASP A 291 -17.55 -7.95 -0.55
N PHE A 292 -16.54 -8.23 0.26
CA PHE A 292 -16.49 -9.39 1.12
C PHE A 292 -16.80 -8.97 2.55
N GLN A 293 -17.73 -9.67 3.19
CA GLN A 293 -18.06 -9.46 4.58
C GLN A 293 -17.98 -10.78 5.35
N LEU A 294 -17.08 -10.85 6.31
CA LEU A 294 -16.77 -12.04 7.08
C LEU A 294 -17.32 -11.89 8.49
N HIS A 295 -18.22 -12.78 8.89
CA HIS A 295 -18.86 -12.81 10.19
C HIS A 295 -18.35 -14.02 11.00
N GLU A 296 -17.67 -13.77 12.11
CA GLU A 296 -17.30 -14.84 13.05
C GLU A 296 -18.52 -15.25 13.88
N LEU A 297 -18.87 -16.55 13.84
CA LEU A 297 -20.05 -17.05 14.55
C LEU A 297 -19.76 -17.48 16.00
N THR A 298 -18.49 -17.63 16.36
CA THR A 298 -18.12 -17.93 17.75
C THR A 298 -17.58 -16.66 18.38
N GLY A 299 -18.38 -16.02 19.25
CA GLY A 299 -18.03 -14.78 19.92
C GLY A 299 -16.84 -14.94 20.87
N ARG A 300 -15.63 -14.81 20.33
CA ARG A 300 -14.35 -14.89 21.07
C ARG A 300 -13.57 -13.57 20.98
N TRP A 301 -14.22 -12.48 20.61
CA TRP A 301 -13.57 -11.19 20.58
C TRP A 301 -13.32 -10.72 22.01
N LEU A 302 -12.05 -10.71 22.42
CA LEU A 302 -11.66 -10.32 23.77
C LEU A 302 -11.39 -8.80 23.80
N SER A 303 -12.45 -8.01 23.97
CA SER A 303 -12.35 -6.61 24.37
C SER A 303 -12.69 -6.50 25.85
N GLU A 304 -11.99 -5.67 26.63
CA GLU A 304 -12.28 -5.46 28.06
C GLU A 304 -13.75 -5.08 28.32
N ASN A 305 -14.38 -4.39 27.36
CA ASN A 305 -15.79 -3.96 27.44
C ASN A 305 -16.78 -4.92 26.76
N MET A 306 -16.31 -5.90 25.98
CA MET A 306 -17.14 -6.91 25.31
C MET A 306 -16.38 -8.25 25.31
N PRO A 307 -16.51 -9.07 26.37
CA PRO A 307 -15.80 -10.34 26.48
C PRO A 307 -16.32 -11.42 25.52
N GLU A 308 -17.58 -11.34 25.09
CA GLU A 308 -18.23 -12.23 24.12
C GLU A 308 -18.63 -11.50 22.84
N GLY A 309 -17.75 -10.64 22.31
CA GLY A 309 -18.03 -9.90 21.09
C GLY A 309 -18.01 -10.79 19.83
N PHE A 310 -18.90 -10.49 18.88
CA PHE A 310 -18.89 -11.08 17.53
C PHE A 310 -18.17 -10.14 16.56
N LYS A 311 -17.08 -10.61 15.95
CA LYS A 311 -16.35 -9.83 14.94
C LYS A 311 -17.03 -9.94 13.58
N SER A 312 -17.21 -8.80 12.92
CA SER A 312 -17.51 -8.74 11.49
C SER A 312 -16.48 -7.86 10.80
N ASP A 313 -15.92 -8.34 9.70
CA ASP A 313 -14.90 -7.65 8.92
C ASP A 313 -15.37 -7.49 7.48
N ARG A 314 -15.36 -6.26 6.97
CA ARG A 314 -15.82 -5.94 5.61
C ARG A 314 -14.66 -5.33 4.84
N PHE A 315 -14.27 -5.96 3.73
CA PHE A 315 -13.17 -5.51 2.90
C PHE A 315 -13.48 -5.61 1.40
N ARG A 316 -12.73 -4.84 0.62
CA ARG A 316 -12.66 -4.86 -0.85
C ARG A 316 -11.18 -5.01 -1.23
N PHE A 317 -10.89 -5.49 -2.43
CA PHE A 317 -9.51 -5.51 -2.92
C PHE A 317 -9.04 -4.12 -3.37
N LEU A 318 -9.87 -3.44 -4.15
CA LEU A 318 -9.59 -2.11 -4.66
C LEU A 318 -10.36 -1.09 -3.81
N ALA A 319 -9.63 -0.16 -3.20
CA ALA A 319 -10.22 0.96 -2.48
C ALA A 319 -10.71 2.04 -3.45
N ARG A 320 -9.98 2.24 -4.55
CA ARG A 320 -10.31 3.17 -5.62
C ARG A 320 -9.68 2.74 -6.94
N THR A 321 -10.40 2.96 -8.03
CA THR A 321 -9.88 2.83 -9.39
C THR A 321 -10.05 4.15 -10.13
N ILE A 322 -8.98 4.66 -10.73
CA ILE A 322 -9.06 5.78 -11.68
C ILE A 322 -8.83 5.19 -13.06
N THR A 323 -9.69 5.53 -14.02
CA THR A 323 -9.65 4.94 -15.35
C THR A 323 -9.49 6.01 -16.41
N ALA A 324 -8.68 5.71 -17.44
CA ALA A 324 -8.60 6.55 -18.63
C ALA A 324 -9.05 5.75 -19.85
N SER A 325 -10.03 6.30 -20.57
CA SER A 325 -10.64 5.71 -21.76
C SER A 325 -10.27 6.54 -22.99
N GLU A 326 -10.12 5.88 -24.12
CA GLU A 326 -9.92 6.54 -25.42
C GLU A 326 -11.25 6.95 -26.07
N GLU A 327 -12.28 6.13 -25.86
CA GLU A 327 -13.65 6.41 -26.30
C GLU A 327 -14.41 7.21 -25.23
N ALA A 328 -15.32 8.09 -25.68
CA ALA A 328 -16.21 8.83 -24.78
C ALA A 328 -17.18 7.89 -24.05
N PRO A 329 -17.61 8.21 -22.82
CA PRO A 329 -18.62 7.43 -22.10
C PRO A 329 -19.92 7.34 -22.90
N THR A 330 -20.50 6.13 -22.98
CA THR A 330 -21.77 5.87 -23.68
C THR A 330 -22.81 5.38 -22.70
N GLU A 331 -24.06 5.80 -22.85
CA GLU A 331 -25.17 5.27 -22.06
C GLU A 331 -25.59 3.88 -22.58
N GLY A 332 -25.65 2.91 -21.67
CA GLY A 332 -26.10 1.56 -21.96
C GLY A 332 -27.63 1.48 -22.13
N SER A 333 -28.11 0.34 -22.60
CA SER A 333 -29.56 0.06 -22.73
C SER A 333 -30.30 0.05 -21.38
N ASP A 334 -29.55 -0.09 -20.29
CA ASP A 334 -29.97 -0.08 -18.90
C ASP A 334 -29.97 1.33 -18.29
N GLY A 335 -29.55 2.36 -19.04
CA GLY A 335 -29.36 3.72 -18.54
C GLY A 335 -28.07 3.89 -17.71
N GLU A 336 -27.25 2.85 -17.60
CA GLU A 336 -25.96 2.94 -16.90
C GLU A 336 -24.85 3.42 -17.84
N ILE A 337 -23.95 4.25 -17.33
CA ILE A 337 -22.81 4.74 -18.09
C ILE A 337 -21.80 3.59 -18.30
N ARG A 338 -21.47 3.31 -19.55
CA ARG A 338 -20.44 2.34 -19.95
C ARG A 338 -19.20 3.07 -20.42
N ILE A 339 -18.07 2.69 -19.84
CA ILE A 339 -16.75 3.21 -20.18
C ILE A 339 -15.86 2.06 -20.69
N LYS A 340 -14.93 2.38 -21.59
CA LYS A 340 -13.97 1.42 -22.15
C LYS A 340 -12.54 1.86 -21.84
N PRO A 341 -12.08 1.64 -20.61
CA PRO A 341 -10.76 2.08 -20.20
C PRO A 341 -9.65 1.24 -20.83
N ASN A 342 -8.53 1.91 -21.09
CA ASN A 342 -7.28 1.31 -21.57
C ASN A 342 -6.17 1.38 -20.50
N LEU A 343 -6.25 2.35 -19.59
CA LEU A 343 -5.35 2.54 -18.46
C LEU A 343 -6.15 2.53 -17.15
N TYR A 344 -5.64 1.78 -16.18
CA TYR A 344 -6.16 1.69 -14.82
C TYR A 344 -5.12 2.17 -13.83
N ILE A 345 -5.45 3.11 -12.96
CA ILE A 345 -4.64 3.46 -11.80
C ILE A 345 -5.33 2.83 -10.59
N LEU A 346 -4.73 1.74 -10.10
CA LEU A 346 -5.26 0.97 -8.98
C LEU A 346 -4.76 1.55 -7.66
N VAL A 347 -5.70 1.71 -6.73
CA VAL A 347 -5.43 1.97 -5.31
C VAL A 347 -5.98 0.79 -4.52
N TRP A 348 -5.07 -0.02 -3.97
CA TRP A 348 -5.42 -1.20 -3.19
C TRP A 348 -5.92 -0.80 -1.80
N GLU A 349 -6.68 -1.68 -1.15
CA GLU A 349 -6.96 -1.51 0.28
C GLU A 349 -5.62 -1.43 1.06
N PRO A 350 -5.43 -0.42 1.96
CA PRO A 350 -4.12 -0.14 2.55
C PRO A 350 -3.48 -1.32 3.28
N SER A 351 -4.27 -2.09 4.04
CA SER A 351 -3.77 -3.24 4.80
C SER A 351 -3.28 -4.33 3.86
N PHE A 352 -4.06 -4.61 2.81
CA PHE A 352 -3.73 -5.55 1.76
C PHE A 352 -2.54 -5.10 0.91
N TYR A 353 -2.40 -3.81 0.62
CA TYR A 353 -1.26 -3.26 -0.14
C TYR A 353 0.07 -3.50 0.56
N GLU A 354 0.14 -3.18 1.85
CA GLU A 354 1.34 -3.41 2.66
C GLU A 354 1.66 -4.91 2.76
N GLU A 355 0.63 -5.77 2.86
CA GLU A 355 0.82 -7.22 2.85
C GLU A 355 1.31 -7.74 1.49
N LEU A 356 0.79 -7.18 0.38
CA LEU A 356 1.18 -7.54 -0.98
C LEU A 356 2.65 -7.22 -1.25
N LEU A 357 3.15 -6.08 -0.77
CA LEU A 357 4.56 -5.69 -0.92
C LEU A 357 5.49 -6.40 0.07
N THR A 358 5.04 -6.64 1.30
CA THR A 358 5.87 -7.24 2.36
C THR A 358 5.95 -8.76 2.25
N ARG A 359 4.86 -9.42 1.83
CA ARG A 359 4.71 -10.88 1.71
C ARG A 359 4.49 -11.30 0.26
N ASP A 360 5.30 -10.73 -0.62
CA ASP A 360 5.30 -10.95 -2.07
C ASP A 360 5.20 -12.44 -2.45
N TYR A 361 5.92 -13.32 -1.74
CA TYR A 361 5.98 -14.74 -2.04
C TYR A 361 4.62 -15.42 -2.07
N PHE A 362 3.63 -15.02 -1.26
CA PHE A 362 2.33 -15.69 -1.23
C PHE A 362 1.44 -15.33 -2.42
N PHE A 363 1.50 -14.09 -2.88
CA PHE A 363 0.62 -13.55 -3.91
C PHE A 363 1.23 -13.59 -5.31
N LEU A 364 2.56 -13.69 -5.41
CA LEU A 364 3.23 -13.90 -6.69
C LEU A 364 3.15 -15.36 -7.13
N PHE A 365 2.51 -15.52 -8.27
CA PHE A 365 2.36 -16.77 -8.98
C PHE A 365 3.22 -16.73 -10.24
N PRO A 366 3.72 -17.89 -10.72
CA PRO A 366 4.41 -17.96 -12.01
C PRO A 366 3.53 -17.37 -13.10
N PRO A 367 4.00 -16.41 -13.92
CA PRO A 367 3.15 -15.75 -14.91
C PRO A 367 2.53 -16.73 -15.92
N GLU A 368 3.14 -17.90 -16.11
CA GLU A 368 2.65 -18.99 -16.95
C GLU A 368 1.37 -19.64 -16.39
N ILE A 369 1.17 -19.68 -15.06
CA ILE A 369 -0.06 -20.24 -14.46
C ILE A 369 -1.27 -19.37 -14.75
N LEU A 370 -1.08 -18.05 -14.88
CA LEU A 370 -2.14 -17.07 -15.15
C LEU A 370 -2.75 -17.21 -16.56
N LYS A 371 -2.08 -17.97 -17.43
CA LYS A 371 -2.50 -18.31 -18.79
C LYS A 371 -3.26 -19.63 -18.88
N GLN A 372 -3.24 -20.42 -17.80
CA GLN A 372 -3.82 -21.77 -17.79
C GLN A 372 -5.33 -21.76 -17.58
N HIS A 373 -5.91 -22.95 -17.68
CA HIS A 373 -7.31 -23.19 -17.34
C HIS A 373 -7.58 -22.98 -15.84
N THR A 374 -8.78 -22.50 -15.50
CA THR A 374 -9.19 -22.17 -14.11
C THR A 374 -8.94 -23.31 -13.12
N LEU A 375 -9.24 -24.57 -13.50
CA LEU A 375 -9.01 -25.73 -12.63
C LEU A 375 -7.52 -25.98 -12.32
N VAL A 376 -6.63 -25.74 -13.30
CA VAL A 376 -5.18 -25.87 -13.11
C VAL A 376 -4.67 -24.78 -12.18
N PHE A 377 -5.17 -23.55 -12.36
CA PHE A 377 -4.87 -22.43 -11.47
C PHE A 377 -5.32 -22.72 -10.03
N GLN A 378 -6.57 -23.17 -9.84
CA GLN A 378 -7.09 -23.53 -8.51
C GLN A 378 -6.31 -24.67 -7.86
N MET A 379 -5.92 -25.69 -8.63
CA MET A 379 -5.08 -26.79 -8.14
C MET A 379 -3.71 -26.29 -7.69
N TYR A 380 -3.08 -25.40 -8.46
CA TYR A 380 -1.82 -24.76 -8.07
C TYR A 380 -1.99 -23.92 -6.80
N SER A 381 -3.00 -23.05 -6.72
CA SER A 381 -3.33 -22.26 -5.53
C SER A 381 -3.51 -23.14 -4.29
N TYR A 382 -4.21 -24.26 -4.44
CA TYR A 382 -4.43 -25.21 -3.35
C TYR A 382 -3.13 -25.85 -2.88
N PHE A 383 -2.23 -26.23 -3.80
CA PHE A 383 -0.92 -26.78 -3.42
C PHE A 383 -0.01 -25.74 -2.77
N ARG A 384 -0.06 -24.47 -3.19
CA ARG A 384 0.65 -23.36 -2.53
C ARG A 384 0.28 -23.26 -1.05
N SER A 385 -1.00 -23.42 -0.71
CA SER A 385 -1.46 -23.42 0.69
C SER A 385 -1.16 -24.75 1.40
N ARG A 386 -1.47 -25.90 0.79
CA ARG A 386 -1.37 -27.22 1.44
C ARG A 386 0.08 -27.70 1.64
N MET A 387 0.95 -27.45 0.67
CA MET A 387 2.33 -27.92 0.66
C MET A 387 3.31 -26.99 1.37
N ALA A 388 2.85 -25.90 1.99
CA ALA A 388 3.70 -24.90 2.63
C ALA A 388 4.68 -25.47 3.67
N ARG A 389 4.37 -26.64 4.27
CA ARG A 389 5.24 -27.34 5.24
C ARG A 389 5.41 -28.84 4.93
N ARG A 390 5.06 -29.28 3.73
CA ARG A 390 5.10 -30.70 3.32
C ARG A 390 6.01 -30.84 2.10
N HIS A 391 6.93 -31.80 2.14
CA HIS A 391 7.81 -32.09 1.01
C HIS A 391 7.17 -33.04 -0.01
N SER A 392 6.35 -33.97 0.48
CA SER A 392 5.55 -34.88 -0.33
C SER A 392 4.17 -35.09 0.28
N ASP A 393 3.17 -35.36 -0.54
CA ASP A 393 1.83 -35.76 -0.14
C ASP A 393 1.22 -36.66 -1.23
N SER A 394 0.18 -37.41 -0.89
CA SER A 394 -0.57 -38.21 -1.86
C SER A 394 -2.05 -37.99 -1.63
N MET A 395 -2.80 -37.81 -2.71
CA MET A 395 -4.22 -37.50 -2.65
C MET A 395 -4.98 -38.20 -3.77
N LEU A 396 -6.24 -38.54 -3.49
CA LEU A 396 -7.16 -38.95 -4.54
C LEU A 396 -7.70 -37.72 -5.26
N LEU A 397 -7.91 -37.84 -6.57
CA LEU A 397 -8.51 -36.78 -7.37
C LEU A 397 -9.96 -36.52 -6.90
N SER A 398 -10.67 -37.52 -6.38
CA SER A 398 -11.98 -37.35 -5.73
C SER A 398 -11.94 -36.45 -4.48
N GLU A 399 -10.88 -36.53 -3.68
CA GLU A 399 -10.64 -35.61 -2.57
C GLU A 399 -10.38 -34.20 -3.09
N LEU A 400 -9.56 -34.07 -4.14
CA LEU A 400 -9.31 -32.78 -4.79
C LEU A 400 -10.61 -32.14 -5.32
N ASN A 401 -11.53 -32.92 -5.88
CA ASN A 401 -12.83 -32.41 -6.32
C ASN A 401 -13.62 -31.78 -5.15
N GLN A 402 -13.67 -32.45 -4.00
CA GLN A 402 -14.36 -31.93 -2.81
C GLN A 402 -13.71 -30.68 -2.22
N LYS A 403 -12.42 -30.45 -2.47
CA LYS A 403 -11.69 -29.28 -1.98
C LYS A 403 -11.73 -28.11 -2.96
N LEU A 404 -11.63 -28.38 -4.26
CA LEU A 404 -11.52 -27.36 -5.31
C LEU A 404 -12.89 -26.96 -5.90
N ALA A 405 -13.78 -27.94 -6.11
CA ALA A 405 -14.94 -27.76 -6.97
C ALA A 405 -16.15 -28.60 -6.55
N ARG A 406 -16.64 -28.42 -5.31
CA ARG A 406 -17.79 -29.18 -4.74
C ARG A 406 -19.06 -29.18 -5.60
N ASN A 407 -19.24 -28.13 -6.40
CA ASN A 407 -20.43 -27.95 -7.24
C ASN A 407 -20.27 -28.57 -8.65
N ILE A 408 -19.12 -29.20 -8.95
CA ILE A 408 -18.86 -29.85 -10.24
C ILE A 408 -18.90 -31.36 -10.05
N ASP A 409 -19.68 -32.04 -10.90
CA ASP A 409 -19.75 -33.49 -10.90
C ASP A 409 -18.39 -34.11 -11.17
N TRP A 410 -18.12 -35.22 -10.47
CA TRP A 410 -16.87 -35.97 -10.56
C TRP A 410 -16.40 -36.22 -11.99
N ARG A 411 -17.30 -36.71 -12.86
CA ARG A 411 -16.97 -37.05 -14.26
C ARG A 411 -16.48 -35.86 -15.05
N ARG A 412 -17.09 -34.69 -14.85
CA ARG A 412 -16.72 -33.47 -15.57
C ARG A 412 -15.41 -32.91 -15.03
N PHE A 413 -15.28 -32.87 -13.71
CA PHE A 413 -14.07 -32.41 -13.05
C PHE A 413 -12.86 -33.25 -13.45
N SER A 414 -12.96 -34.58 -13.38
CA SER A 414 -11.85 -35.48 -13.72
C SER A 414 -11.49 -35.40 -15.20
N MET A 415 -12.47 -35.39 -16.10
CA MET A 415 -12.24 -35.27 -17.54
C MET A 415 -11.55 -33.94 -17.90
N ASP A 416 -12.05 -32.81 -17.39
CA ASP A 416 -11.48 -31.50 -17.71
C ASP A 416 -10.09 -31.33 -17.08
N LEU A 417 -9.90 -31.68 -15.80
CA LEU A 417 -8.61 -31.51 -15.13
C LEU A 417 -7.53 -32.42 -15.71
N ILE A 418 -7.82 -33.70 -15.94
CA ILE A 418 -6.86 -34.64 -16.54
C ILE A 418 -6.49 -34.22 -17.96
N ARG A 419 -7.45 -33.75 -18.77
CA ARG A 419 -7.17 -33.23 -20.11
C ARG A 419 -6.19 -32.06 -20.07
N GLU A 420 -6.40 -31.09 -19.18
CA GLU A 420 -5.51 -29.93 -19.08
C GLU A 420 -4.14 -30.30 -18.47
N LEU A 421 -4.09 -31.21 -17.50
CA LEU A 421 -2.83 -31.71 -16.94
C LEU A 421 -2.01 -32.51 -17.96
N ARG A 422 -2.65 -33.32 -18.82
CA ARG A 422 -1.96 -34.05 -19.90
C ARG A 422 -1.35 -33.12 -20.94
N LYS A 423 -1.96 -31.95 -21.20
CA LYS A 423 -1.36 -30.94 -22.10
C LYS A 423 -0.10 -30.30 -21.50
N LEU A 424 0.02 -30.29 -20.17
CA LEU A 424 1.15 -29.72 -19.44
C LEU A 424 2.24 -30.74 -19.11
N GLY A 425 1.93 -32.03 -19.14
CA GLY A 425 2.87 -33.11 -18.86
C GLY A 425 3.85 -33.36 -19.99
N GLU A 426 5.00 -33.96 -19.65
CA GLU A 426 5.93 -34.49 -20.65
C GLU A 426 5.32 -35.75 -21.28
N VAL A 427 5.45 -35.88 -22.60
CA VAL A 427 4.96 -37.03 -23.39
C VAL A 427 5.80 -38.26 -23.03
N GLY A 428 5.40 -38.96 -21.98
CA GLY A 428 5.83 -40.31 -21.65
C GLY A 428 4.67 -41.29 -21.86
N ASP A 429 4.85 -42.23 -22.81
CA ASP A 429 3.84 -43.12 -23.41
C ASP A 429 3.25 -44.19 -22.47
N GLN A 430 2.58 -43.82 -21.37
CA GLN A 430 1.68 -44.74 -20.66
C GLN A 430 0.30 -44.09 -20.45
N GLU A 431 -0.75 -44.70 -21.00
CA GLU A 431 -2.13 -44.21 -20.86
C GLU A 431 -2.53 -44.09 -19.37
N ASP A 432 -2.03 -44.98 -18.53
CA ASP A 432 -2.43 -45.11 -17.13
C ASP A 432 -1.61 -44.27 -16.15
N THR A 433 -0.43 -43.77 -16.53
CA THR A 433 0.43 -42.97 -15.64
C THR A 433 1.15 -41.87 -16.41
N PHE A 434 1.07 -40.63 -15.93
CA PHE A 434 1.80 -39.51 -16.52
C PHE A 434 2.34 -38.54 -15.47
N LEU A 435 3.43 -37.86 -15.82
CA LEU A 435 4.16 -36.92 -14.98
C LEU A 435 3.89 -35.48 -15.43
N VAL A 436 3.66 -34.58 -14.47
CA VAL A 436 3.43 -33.15 -14.74
C VAL A 436 4.28 -32.32 -13.79
N ASN A 437 5.10 -31.42 -14.31
CA ASN A 437 5.71 -30.38 -13.49
C ASN A 437 4.79 -29.15 -13.45
N LEU A 438 4.07 -28.98 -12.33
CA LEU A 438 3.22 -27.82 -12.08
C LEU A 438 4.04 -26.71 -11.40
N TRP A 439 5.06 -26.22 -12.10
CA TRP A 439 5.98 -25.14 -11.68
C TRP A 439 6.55 -25.32 -10.27
N GLY A 440 7.20 -26.46 -10.05
CA GLY A 440 7.85 -26.86 -8.81
C GLY A 440 7.10 -27.93 -8.02
N TYR A 441 5.80 -28.11 -8.28
CA TYR A 441 5.03 -29.27 -7.80
C TYR A 441 5.07 -30.38 -8.85
N HIS A 442 5.89 -31.39 -8.61
CA HIS A 442 5.99 -32.56 -9.47
C HIS A 442 4.88 -33.54 -9.12
N LEU A 443 3.96 -33.73 -10.07
CA LEU A 443 2.80 -34.59 -9.93
C LEU A 443 3.05 -35.89 -10.67
N THR A 444 2.80 -37.01 -10.00
CA THR A 444 2.66 -38.32 -10.64
C THR A 444 1.19 -38.71 -10.55
N ILE A 445 0.53 -38.85 -11.70
CA ILE A 445 -0.89 -39.14 -11.76
C ILE A 445 -1.07 -40.56 -12.28
N THR A 446 -1.62 -41.42 -11.44
CA THR A 446 -1.86 -42.85 -11.74
C THR A 446 -3.36 -43.13 -11.77
N ALA A 447 -3.86 -43.67 -12.88
CA ALA A 447 -5.25 -44.09 -13.01
C ALA A 447 -5.52 -45.34 -12.16
N LEU A 448 -6.55 -45.29 -11.32
CA LEU A 448 -7.04 -46.44 -10.57
C LEU A 448 -8.14 -47.12 -11.39
N ILE A 449 -7.88 -48.34 -11.83
CA ILE A 449 -8.78 -49.11 -12.69
C ILE A 449 -9.35 -50.28 -11.90
N GLU A 450 -10.67 -50.29 -11.71
CA GLU A 450 -11.39 -51.44 -11.18
C GLU A 450 -12.33 -52.00 -12.25
N LYS A 451 -12.29 -53.31 -12.48
CA LYS A 451 -13.17 -54.01 -13.44
C LYS A 451 -13.16 -53.37 -14.85
N GLY A 452 -11.99 -52.91 -15.29
CA GLY A 452 -11.80 -52.30 -16.61
C GLY A 452 -12.37 -50.89 -16.77
N LYS A 453 -12.76 -50.22 -15.68
CA LYS A 453 -13.19 -48.81 -15.67
C LYS A 453 -12.33 -48.00 -14.73
N THR A 454 -11.94 -46.81 -15.15
CA THR A 454 -11.25 -45.85 -14.27
C THR A 454 -12.22 -45.38 -13.18
N THR A 455 -11.94 -45.74 -11.93
CA THR A 455 -12.75 -45.36 -10.78
C THR A 455 -12.28 -44.03 -10.20
N ASP A 456 -10.97 -43.85 -10.06
CA ASP A 456 -10.35 -42.63 -9.55
C ASP A 456 -8.93 -42.45 -10.11
N TYR A 457 -8.26 -41.36 -9.71
CA TYR A 457 -6.85 -41.12 -9.97
C TYR A 457 -6.14 -40.82 -8.66
N GLN A 458 -5.00 -41.46 -8.44
CA GLN A 458 -4.08 -41.09 -7.37
C GLN A 458 -3.11 -40.03 -7.89
N VAL A 459 -2.93 -38.97 -7.11
CA VAL A 459 -2.07 -37.83 -7.40
C VAL A 459 -1.00 -37.76 -6.32
N ASP A 460 0.19 -38.25 -6.65
CA ASP A 460 1.36 -38.14 -5.79
C ASP A 460 2.09 -36.83 -6.08
N ILE A 461 2.34 -36.05 -5.04
CA ILE A 461 2.82 -34.68 -5.13
C ILE A 461 4.18 -34.62 -4.46
N LYS A 462 5.20 -34.17 -5.19
CA LYS A 462 6.54 -33.89 -4.68
C LYS A 462 6.87 -32.42 -4.87
N CYS A 463 7.12 -31.72 -3.77
CA CYS A 463 7.38 -30.28 -3.75
C CYS A 463 8.88 -29.99 -3.86
N ASN A 464 9.31 -29.39 -4.95
CA ASN A 464 10.64 -28.79 -5.06
C ASN A 464 10.56 -27.30 -4.70
N VAL A 465 10.93 -26.97 -3.45
CA VAL A 465 10.79 -25.61 -2.88
C VAL A 465 11.61 -24.58 -3.67
N GLU A 466 12.80 -24.95 -4.14
CA GLU A 466 13.66 -24.04 -4.91
C GLU A 466 13.04 -23.69 -6.27
N GLU A 467 12.45 -24.68 -6.96
CA GLU A 467 11.73 -24.45 -8.21
C GLU A 467 10.50 -23.59 -8.00
N VAL A 468 9.70 -23.85 -6.96
CA VAL A 468 8.52 -23.03 -6.64
C VAL A 468 8.93 -21.57 -6.46
N LEU A 469 10.01 -21.30 -5.70
CA LEU A 469 10.53 -19.95 -5.50
C LEU A 469 11.07 -19.32 -6.79
N ARG A 470 11.79 -20.11 -7.60
CA ARG A 470 12.33 -19.66 -8.89
C ARG A 470 11.21 -19.28 -9.88
N TYR A 471 10.19 -20.11 -10.02
CA TYR A 471 9.08 -19.86 -10.94
C TYR A 471 8.14 -18.75 -10.47
N SER A 472 7.92 -18.63 -9.15
CA SER A 472 7.13 -17.53 -8.57
C SER A 472 7.84 -16.17 -8.62
N ARG A 473 9.12 -16.13 -9.04
CA ARG A 473 9.95 -14.92 -9.06
C ARG A 473 10.09 -14.26 -7.69
N ALA A 474 9.80 -15.00 -6.61
CA ALA A 474 9.88 -14.51 -5.24
C ALA A 474 11.35 -14.27 -4.85
N ARG A 475 11.62 -13.17 -4.14
CA ARG A 475 12.97 -12.76 -3.76
C ARG A 475 13.65 -13.84 -2.89
N THR A 476 14.52 -14.64 -3.49
CA THR A 476 15.52 -15.42 -2.76
C THR A 476 16.84 -14.66 -2.84
N THR A 477 17.08 -13.76 -1.89
CA THR A 477 18.39 -13.14 -1.60
C THR A 477 19.17 -12.56 -2.80
N ASN A 478 19.10 -11.23 -3.02
CA ASN A 478 20.07 -10.28 -3.65
C ASN A 478 21.13 -10.72 -4.69
N ALA A 479 21.09 -11.92 -5.28
CA ALA A 479 22.12 -12.48 -6.13
C ALA A 479 21.48 -13.03 -7.41
N GLY A 480 21.24 -12.14 -8.38
CA GLY A 480 20.77 -12.58 -9.70
C GLY A 480 20.10 -11.52 -10.59
N LYS A 481 19.98 -10.26 -10.15
CA LYS A 481 19.26 -9.21 -10.89
C LYS A 481 20.06 -8.54 -12.03
N ARG A 482 20.65 -9.30 -12.94
CA ARG A 482 21.22 -8.68 -14.18
C ARG A 482 20.69 -9.19 -15.51
N ASN A 483 20.03 -10.34 -15.59
CA ASN A 483 19.76 -10.95 -16.90
C ASN A 483 18.29 -11.21 -17.27
N MET A 484 17.29 -10.80 -16.49
CA MET A 484 15.89 -11.21 -16.78
C MET A 484 14.85 -10.11 -16.51
N ALA A 485 15.11 -8.90 -17.01
CA ALA A 485 14.01 -8.03 -17.41
C ALA A 485 13.42 -8.62 -18.71
N PRO A 486 12.10 -8.71 -18.90
CA PRO A 486 11.55 -8.87 -20.23
C PRO A 486 11.75 -7.54 -20.97
N THR A 487 12.96 -7.31 -21.50
CA THR A 487 13.18 -6.39 -22.61
C THR A 487 12.65 -7.05 -23.88
N LEU A 488 11.33 -7.12 -24.00
CA LEU A 488 10.70 -7.03 -25.31
C LEU A 488 10.41 -5.54 -25.50
N PRO A 489 11.17 -4.82 -26.34
CA PRO A 489 10.81 -3.45 -26.69
C PRO A 489 9.41 -3.51 -27.32
N ASN A 490 8.41 -2.95 -26.61
CA ASN A 490 7.08 -2.75 -27.15
C ASN A 490 7.23 -1.85 -28.40
N PRO A 491 6.87 -2.30 -29.61
CA PRO A 491 6.93 -1.47 -30.83
C PRO A 491 6.02 -0.24 -30.76
N LEU A 492 5.08 -0.21 -29.80
CA LEU A 492 4.17 0.90 -29.52
C LEU A 492 4.67 1.85 -28.42
N ARG A 493 5.93 1.72 -27.97
CA ARG A 493 6.54 2.65 -27.00
C ARG A 493 6.68 4.09 -27.55
N ASN A 494 6.37 4.31 -28.82
CA ASN A 494 6.27 5.63 -29.45
C ASN A 494 4.90 6.31 -29.27
N GLU A 495 3.89 5.61 -28.74
CA GLU A 495 2.59 6.19 -28.36
C GLU A 495 2.44 6.36 -26.84
N MET A 496 3.57 6.37 -26.11
CA MET A 496 3.55 6.80 -24.73
C MET A 496 3.15 8.28 -24.67
N VAL A 497 2.04 8.56 -24.00
CA VAL A 497 1.81 9.84 -23.35
C VAL A 497 3.10 10.22 -22.63
N SER A 498 3.68 11.37 -22.99
CA SER A 498 5.00 11.78 -22.49
C SER A 498 5.03 11.75 -20.96
N LYS A 499 6.20 11.45 -20.38
CA LYS A 499 6.41 11.48 -18.92
C LYS A 499 5.87 12.78 -18.30
N GLN A 500 5.99 13.89 -19.02
CA GLN A 500 5.41 15.20 -18.70
C GLN A 500 3.88 15.18 -18.59
N LYS A 501 3.15 14.54 -19.52
CA LYS A 501 1.69 14.43 -19.42
C LYS A 501 1.23 13.49 -18.31
N LEU A 502 2.02 12.46 -17.98
CA LEU A 502 1.75 11.60 -16.81
C LEU A 502 2.01 12.34 -15.49
N GLU A 503 3.07 13.16 -15.44
CA GLU A 503 3.35 14.08 -14.33
C GLU A 503 2.26 15.16 -14.22
N GLU A 504 1.83 15.79 -15.32
CA GLU A 504 0.72 16.76 -15.37
C GLU A 504 -0.60 16.14 -14.90
N LEU A 505 -0.92 14.92 -15.35
CA LEU A 505 -2.09 14.19 -14.84
C LEU A 505 -1.94 13.85 -13.35
N SER A 506 -0.73 13.51 -12.88
CA SER A 506 -0.47 13.26 -11.47
C SER A 506 -0.50 14.52 -10.61
N GLU A 507 -0.07 15.67 -11.13
CA GLU A 507 -0.09 16.97 -10.48
C GLU A 507 -1.50 17.57 -10.44
N ILE A 508 -2.31 17.35 -11.49
CA ILE A 508 -3.76 17.65 -11.44
C ILE A 508 -4.43 16.78 -10.36
N ILE A 509 -4.00 15.53 -10.20
CA ILE A 509 -4.49 14.60 -9.17
C ILE A 509 -4.00 14.97 -7.76
N ASP A 510 -2.77 15.47 -7.61
CA ASP A 510 -2.20 15.88 -6.32
C ASP A 510 -2.64 17.32 -5.93
N GLY A 511 -2.96 18.18 -6.91
CA GLY A 511 -3.51 19.51 -6.72
C GLY A 511 -4.95 19.51 -6.16
N GLU A 512 -5.71 18.44 -6.41
CA GLU A 512 -7.01 18.20 -5.75
C GLU A 512 -6.87 17.67 -4.31
N PHE A 513 -5.69 17.24 -3.88
CA PHE A 513 -5.48 16.58 -2.58
C PHE A 513 -4.14 16.88 -1.90
N GLU A 514 -3.66 18.12 -1.93
CA GLU A 514 -2.83 18.57 -0.81
C GLU A 514 -3.73 18.54 0.45
N PRO A 515 -3.37 17.77 1.51
CA PRO A 515 -4.07 17.90 2.78
C PRO A 515 -3.78 19.32 3.29
N ILE A 516 -4.76 20.20 3.14
CA ILE A 516 -4.76 21.54 3.72
C ILE A 516 -4.29 21.39 5.16
N GLN A 517 -3.07 21.83 5.46
CA GLN A 517 -2.58 21.91 6.82
C GLN A 517 -3.63 22.68 7.60
N ARG A 518 -4.30 21.98 8.53
CA ARG A 518 -5.34 22.55 9.38
C ARG A 518 -4.69 23.64 10.24
N LYS A 519 -4.67 24.87 9.74
CA LYS A 519 -4.53 26.05 10.60
C LYS A 519 -5.73 26.04 11.56
N ALA A 520 -5.44 26.29 12.84
CA ALA A 520 -6.35 26.14 13.96
C ALA A 520 -7.72 26.81 13.70
N PRO A 521 -8.82 26.24 14.24
CA PRO A 521 -10.16 26.74 13.99
C PRO A 521 -10.33 28.16 14.57
N SER A 522 -10.70 29.12 13.73
CA SER A 522 -11.24 30.42 14.15
C SER A 522 -12.77 30.32 14.30
N PRO A 523 -13.41 31.20 15.09
CA PRO A 523 -14.74 30.95 15.63
C PRO A 523 -15.85 31.21 14.59
N ARG A 524 -16.86 30.33 14.68
CA ARG A 524 -18.20 30.31 14.07
C ARG A 524 -18.70 31.59 13.37
N GLY A 525 -18.92 31.50 12.06
CA GLY A 525 -19.99 32.19 11.30
C GLY A 525 -20.94 31.14 10.70
N LYS A 526 -22.14 31.53 10.22
CA LYS A 526 -23.09 30.57 9.61
C LYS A 526 -22.76 30.33 8.13
N LEU A 527 -22.04 31.25 7.47
CA LEU A 527 -21.45 31.05 6.14
C LEU A 527 -20.16 30.20 6.16
N GLY A 528 -20.26 28.90 6.43
CA GLY A 528 -19.14 27.96 6.24
C GLY A 528 -17.83 28.34 6.97
N ARG A 529 -16.73 27.64 6.68
CA ARG A 529 -15.51 27.68 7.51
C ARG A 529 -14.49 28.76 7.16
N ARG A 530 -14.59 29.49 6.03
CA ARG A 530 -13.61 30.53 5.64
C ARG A 530 -14.22 31.64 4.78
N VAL A 531 -14.64 32.75 5.42
CA VAL A 531 -14.92 34.03 4.74
C VAL A 531 -13.65 34.88 4.77
N LYS A 532 -13.10 35.25 3.60
CA LYS A 532 -11.99 36.20 3.49
C LYS A 532 -12.55 37.54 3.01
N GLN A 533 -12.65 38.49 3.93
CA GLN A 533 -13.03 39.85 3.60
C GLN A 533 -11.79 40.65 3.15
N ARG A 534 -11.83 41.16 1.92
CA ARG A 534 -10.90 42.17 1.40
C ARG A 534 -11.61 43.52 1.36
N LYS A 535 -10.88 44.59 1.04
CA LYS A 535 -11.42 45.95 1.03
C LYS A 535 -12.57 46.15 0.02
N HIS A 536 -12.49 45.51 -1.15
CA HIS A 536 -13.46 45.70 -2.25
C HIS A 536 -14.16 44.39 -2.68
N SER A 537 -13.82 43.25 -2.07
CA SER A 537 -14.44 41.96 -2.35
C SER A 537 -14.45 41.04 -1.11
N VAL A 538 -15.43 40.15 -1.02
CA VAL A 538 -15.51 39.09 -0.03
C VAL A 538 -15.46 37.75 -0.75
N GLU A 539 -14.53 36.88 -0.37
CA GLU A 539 -14.45 35.51 -0.85
C GLU A 539 -15.07 34.59 0.21
N ILE A 540 -16.14 33.88 -0.15
CA ILE A 540 -16.82 32.89 0.67
C ILE A 540 -16.42 31.51 0.14
N ASN A 541 -15.68 30.75 0.94
CA ASN A 541 -15.33 29.37 0.61
C ASN A 541 -16.30 28.42 1.32
N ALA A 542 -17.20 27.83 0.54
CA ALA A 542 -18.11 26.79 0.98
C ALA A 542 -17.68 25.45 0.37
N ASP A 543 -16.85 24.71 1.11
CA ASP A 543 -16.30 23.38 0.81
C ASP A 543 -15.66 23.23 -0.60
N GLU A 544 -16.46 23.07 -1.64
CA GLU A 544 -16.03 22.80 -3.03
C GLU A 544 -16.11 24.03 -3.96
N ILE A 545 -16.76 25.13 -3.54
CA ILE A 545 -16.95 26.33 -4.37
C ILE A 545 -16.45 27.60 -3.65
N MET A 546 -15.70 28.43 -4.39
CA MET A 546 -15.37 29.80 -4.01
C MET A 546 -16.38 30.75 -4.65
N ILE A 547 -17.10 31.52 -3.83
CA ILE A 547 -18.00 32.58 -4.29
C ILE A 547 -17.39 33.92 -3.91
N THR A 548 -17.18 34.79 -4.90
CA THR A 548 -16.70 36.16 -4.66
C THR A 548 -17.86 37.14 -4.77
N LEU A 549 -18.05 37.96 -3.74
CA LEU A 549 -19.04 39.03 -3.72
C LEU A 549 -18.33 40.39 -3.73
N SER A 550 -18.87 41.36 -4.44
CA SER A 550 -18.40 42.75 -4.48
C SER A 550 -19.59 43.71 -4.45
N LYS A 551 -19.35 45.01 -4.25
CA LYS A 551 -20.41 46.03 -4.41
C LYS A 551 -20.95 46.16 -5.83
N TYR A 552 -20.25 45.58 -6.81
CA TYR A 552 -20.64 45.54 -8.21
C TYR A 552 -21.37 44.26 -8.61
N THR A 553 -21.62 43.33 -7.67
CA THR A 553 -22.34 42.09 -7.94
C THR A 553 -23.81 42.39 -8.25
N SER A 554 -24.33 41.86 -9.37
CA SER A 554 -25.73 42.06 -9.77
C SER A 554 -26.71 41.34 -8.83
N ALA A 555 -27.94 41.85 -8.74
CA ALA A 555 -28.98 41.24 -7.91
C ALA A 555 -29.28 39.78 -8.29
N GLU A 556 -29.21 39.45 -9.58
CA GLU A 556 -29.40 38.08 -10.08
C GLU A 556 -28.23 37.15 -9.73
N ALA A 557 -26.99 37.64 -9.75
CA ALA A 557 -25.81 36.87 -9.36
C ALA A 557 -25.77 36.66 -7.85
N LEU A 558 -26.25 37.64 -7.08
CA LEU A 558 -26.39 37.55 -5.63
C LEU A 558 -27.40 36.47 -5.23
N GLU A 559 -28.60 36.46 -5.82
CA GLU A 559 -29.63 35.44 -5.54
C GLU A 559 -29.17 34.03 -5.93
N ARG A 560 -28.46 33.88 -7.06
CA ARG A 560 -27.82 32.59 -7.45
C ARG A 560 -26.79 32.13 -6.42
N SER A 561 -25.96 33.06 -5.93
CA SER A 561 -24.94 32.78 -4.92
C SER A 561 -25.55 32.39 -3.57
N ILE A 562 -26.62 33.06 -3.14
CA ILE A 562 -27.33 32.74 -1.90
C ILE A 562 -27.98 31.36 -1.98
N THR A 563 -28.59 31.02 -3.13
CA THR A 563 -29.20 29.70 -3.36
C THR A 563 -28.16 28.59 -3.29
N ALA A 564 -27.00 28.78 -3.94
CA ALA A 564 -25.89 27.83 -3.90
C ALA A 564 -25.33 27.66 -2.48
N LEU A 565 -25.11 28.77 -1.76
CA LEU A 565 -24.63 28.74 -0.38
C LEU A 565 -25.63 28.04 0.56
N SER A 566 -26.94 28.27 0.38
CA SER A 566 -27.99 27.61 1.18
C SER A 566 -28.03 26.11 0.99
N ALA A 567 -27.89 25.64 -0.25
CA ALA A 567 -27.83 24.23 -0.57
C ALA A 567 -26.57 23.55 0.02
N MET A 568 -25.42 24.24 -0.01
CA MET A 568 -24.14 23.67 0.45
C MET A 568 -23.96 23.70 1.96
N THR A 569 -24.37 24.78 2.64
CA THR A 569 -24.17 24.92 4.10
C THR A 569 -25.32 24.33 4.91
N GLY A 570 -26.44 23.94 4.28
CA GLY A 570 -27.64 23.42 4.95
C GLY A 570 -28.37 24.45 5.82
N HIS A 571 -28.11 25.75 5.62
CA HIS A 571 -28.75 26.85 6.36
C HIS A 571 -29.86 27.48 5.52
N SER A 572 -30.82 28.14 6.18
CA SER A 572 -31.97 28.73 5.50
C SER A 572 -31.56 29.90 4.59
N HIS A 573 -32.25 30.01 3.44
CA HIS A 573 -32.02 31.08 2.46
C HIS A 573 -32.05 32.49 3.07
N ALA A 574 -33.00 32.73 3.99
CA ALA A 574 -33.12 34.01 4.69
C ALA A 574 -31.88 34.35 5.54
N SER A 575 -31.34 33.37 6.28
CA SER A 575 -30.17 33.60 7.14
C SER A 575 -28.90 33.86 6.34
N ILE A 576 -28.74 33.25 5.16
CA ILE A 576 -27.60 33.47 4.27
C ILE A 576 -27.73 34.80 3.54
N LYS A 577 -28.95 35.17 3.15
CA LYS A 577 -29.23 36.47 2.52
C LYS A 577 -28.87 37.63 3.44
N GLU A 578 -29.23 37.56 4.73
CA GLU A 578 -28.86 38.55 5.74
C GLU A 578 -27.33 38.66 5.87
N GLU A 579 -26.63 37.53 6.04
CA GLU A 579 -25.19 37.52 6.26
C GLU A 579 -24.40 37.97 5.00
N CYS A 580 -24.84 37.59 3.79
CA CYS A 580 -24.28 38.08 2.53
C CYS A 580 -24.51 39.59 2.34
N SER A 581 -25.68 40.11 2.74
CA SER A 581 -26.00 41.54 2.64
C SER A 581 -25.14 42.37 3.60
N GLU A 582 -24.99 41.92 4.85
CA GLU A 582 -24.08 42.55 5.82
C GLU A 582 -22.62 42.57 5.37
N LEU A 583 -22.18 41.52 4.67
CA LEU A 583 -20.82 41.43 4.13
C LEU A 583 -20.62 42.41 2.97
N ILE A 584 -21.61 42.59 2.10
CA ILE A 584 -21.56 43.55 0.99
C ILE A 584 -21.60 45.00 1.50
N GLU A 585 -22.38 45.30 2.55
CA GLU A 585 -22.42 46.65 3.13
C GLU A 585 -21.05 47.12 3.64
N LYS A 586 -20.27 46.19 4.21
CA LYS A 586 -18.91 46.44 4.74
C LYS A 586 -17.83 46.62 3.66
N LEU A 587 -18.14 46.41 2.38
CA LEU A 587 -17.18 46.60 1.28
C LEU A 587 -17.12 48.05 0.79
N ASP A 588 -15.95 48.48 0.32
CA ASP A 588 -15.78 49.81 -0.29
C ASP A 588 -15.99 49.77 -1.81
N TRP A 589 -16.42 50.90 -2.38
CA TRP A 589 -16.43 51.14 -3.83
C TRP A 589 -15.01 51.38 -4.35
N LEU A 590 -14.73 51.02 -5.60
CA LEU A 590 -13.48 51.39 -6.26
C LEU A 590 -13.48 52.89 -6.54
N ARG A 591 -12.50 53.61 -5.97
CA ARG A 591 -12.36 55.07 -6.12
C ARG A 591 -11.04 55.46 -6.77
N VAL A 592 -11.09 56.50 -7.60
CA VAL A 592 -9.93 57.22 -8.13
C VAL A 592 -10.01 58.66 -7.63
N GLY A 593 -9.18 59.01 -6.64
CA GLY A 593 -9.35 60.29 -5.94
C GLY A 593 -10.62 60.28 -5.08
N GLU A 594 -11.54 61.22 -5.32
CA GLU A 594 -12.84 61.28 -4.63
C GLU A 594 -13.98 60.57 -5.39
N ASP A 595 -13.79 60.27 -6.68
CA ASP A 595 -14.83 59.75 -7.56
C ASP A 595 -14.90 58.22 -7.59
N VAL A 596 -16.12 57.67 -7.68
CA VAL A 596 -16.39 56.23 -7.77
C VAL A 596 -16.42 55.78 -9.23
N ILE A 597 -15.75 54.67 -9.54
CA ILE A 597 -15.77 54.09 -10.88
C ILE A 597 -17.15 53.46 -11.14
N PRO A 598 -17.89 53.87 -12.20
CA PRO A 598 -19.16 53.28 -12.57
C PRO A 598 -19.03 51.84 -13.07
N TYR A 599 -20.05 51.01 -12.81
CA TYR A 599 -20.13 49.64 -13.34
C TYR A 599 -20.02 49.59 -14.88
N GLU A 600 -20.64 50.55 -15.57
CA GLU A 600 -20.61 50.62 -17.03
C GLU A 600 -19.20 50.74 -17.61
N THR A 601 -18.31 51.45 -16.91
CA THR A 601 -16.92 51.62 -17.33
C THR A 601 -16.14 50.30 -17.21
N LEU A 602 -16.41 49.52 -16.16
CA LEU A 602 -15.82 48.20 -15.95
C LEU A 602 -16.38 47.17 -16.94
N SER A 603 -17.69 47.19 -17.21
CA SER A 603 -18.34 46.29 -18.19
C SER A 603 -17.80 46.51 -19.60
N ARG A 604 -17.73 47.78 -20.05
CA ARG A 604 -17.18 48.11 -21.38
C ARG A 604 -15.72 47.67 -21.52
N LEU A 605 -14.91 47.76 -20.46
CA LEU A 605 -13.53 47.30 -20.49
C LEU A 605 -13.43 45.77 -20.65
N ILE A 606 -14.29 45.02 -19.97
CA ILE A 606 -14.34 43.55 -20.06
C ILE A 606 -14.78 43.11 -21.45
N GLU A 607 -15.81 43.75 -22.01
CA GLU A 607 -16.27 43.50 -23.38
C GLU A 607 -15.15 43.80 -24.38
N LEU A 608 -14.52 44.97 -24.29
CA LEU A 608 -13.40 45.34 -25.17
C LEU A 608 -12.19 44.40 -25.05
N TYR A 609 -11.90 43.86 -23.86
CA TYR A 609 -10.82 42.90 -23.66
C TYR A 609 -11.18 41.52 -24.22
N ASN A 610 -12.35 40.99 -23.88
CA ASN A 610 -12.77 39.65 -24.28
C ASN A 610 -13.09 39.55 -25.80
N ASP A 611 -13.55 40.63 -26.44
CA ASP A 611 -13.77 40.65 -27.90
C ASP A 611 -12.45 40.66 -28.68
N ARG A 612 -11.42 41.32 -28.13
CA ARG A 612 -10.11 41.47 -28.77
C ARG A 612 -9.28 40.19 -28.76
N ASP A 613 -9.53 39.29 -27.81
CA ASP A 613 -8.71 38.10 -27.52
C ASP A 613 -9.42 36.76 -27.79
N SER A 614 -10.44 36.76 -28.67
CA SER A 614 -11.25 35.58 -29.04
C SER A 614 -10.47 34.39 -29.65
N THR A 615 -9.16 34.54 -29.88
CA THR A 615 -8.26 33.51 -30.41
C THR A 615 -7.36 32.87 -29.34
N SER A 616 -7.28 33.44 -28.13
CA SER A 616 -6.54 32.88 -27.01
C SER A 616 -7.52 32.50 -25.89
N ASN A 617 -7.28 31.40 -25.17
CA ASN A 617 -8.18 30.86 -24.13
C ASN A 617 -8.26 31.73 -22.85
N ARG A 618 -8.08 33.05 -22.96
CA ARG A 618 -7.96 34.00 -21.84
C ARG A 618 -9.27 34.76 -21.67
N HIS A 619 -9.92 34.59 -20.51
CA HIS A 619 -11.17 35.26 -20.18
C HIS A 619 -10.98 36.12 -18.93
N LEU A 620 -11.32 37.42 -19.01
CA LEU A 620 -11.26 38.33 -17.88
C LEU A 620 -12.65 38.47 -17.24
N SER A 621 -12.78 38.01 -16.00
CA SER A 621 -14.00 38.18 -15.20
C SER A 621 -13.99 39.52 -14.44
N ILE A 622 -15.18 40.05 -14.14
CA ILE A 622 -15.34 41.31 -13.41
C ILE A 622 -14.69 41.27 -12.02
N GLU A 623 -14.67 40.11 -11.38
CA GLU A 623 -14.06 39.89 -10.07
C GLU A 623 -12.52 39.95 -10.13
N ARG A 624 -11.91 39.38 -11.18
CA ARG A 624 -10.46 39.48 -11.44
C ARG A 624 -10.07 40.91 -11.78
N LEU A 625 -10.90 41.61 -12.54
CA LEU A 625 -10.70 43.02 -12.85
C LEU A 625 -10.73 43.89 -11.59
N ILE A 626 -11.74 43.74 -10.73
CA ILE A 626 -11.89 44.52 -9.49
C ILE A 626 -10.69 44.28 -8.55
N SER A 627 -10.28 43.03 -8.38
CA SER A 627 -9.13 42.68 -7.52
C SER A 627 -7.79 43.18 -8.07
N GLY A 628 -7.59 43.15 -9.39
CA GLY A 628 -6.40 43.68 -10.05
C GLY A 628 -6.30 45.21 -10.03
N LEU A 629 -7.39 45.91 -10.34
CA LEU A 629 -7.45 47.38 -10.33
C LEU A 629 -7.30 47.96 -8.92
N ALA A 630 -7.75 47.23 -7.88
CA ALA A 630 -7.58 47.65 -6.50
C ALA A 630 -6.11 47.76 -6.07
N VAL A 631 -5.21 46.98 -6.67
CA VAL A 631 -3.77 46.99 -6.37
C VAL A 631 -3.01 47.99 -7.25
N ARG A 632 -3.42 48.15 -8.52
CA ARG A 632 -2.72 48.98 -9.51
C ARG A 632 -3.38 50.35 -9.69
N ARG A 633 -3.17 51.25 -8.72
CA ARG A 633 -3.77 52.62 -8.71
C ARG A 633 -3.51 53.44 -9.99
N LYS A 634 -2.34 53.29 -10.63
CA LYS A 634 -2.01 54.00 -11.89
C LYS A 634 -2.83 53.50 -13.06
N VAL A 635 -2.96 52.17 -13.20
CA VAL A 635 -3.78 51.52 -14.24
C VAL A 635 -5.26 51.81 -14.00
N CYS A 636 -5.71 51.79 -12.74
CA CYS A 636 -7.06 52.17 -12.34
C CYS A 636 -7.42 53.61 -12.73
N LYS A 637 -6.48 54.55 -12.57
CA LYS A 637 -6.65 55.94 -13.02
C LYS A 637 -6.72 56.05 -14.55
N GLN A 638 -5.86 55.35 -15.29
CA GLN A 638 -5.87 55.34 -16.75
C GLN A 638 -7.15 54.73 -17.33
N VAL A 639 -7.66 53.66 -16.73
CA VAL A 639 -8.93 53.02 -17.10
C VAL A 639 -10.11 53.97 -16.84
N HIS A 640 -10.10 54.72 -15.73
CA HIS A 640 -11.13 55.70 -15.42
C HIS A 640 -11.13 56.90 -16.38
N GLU A 641 -9.94 57.35 -16.79
CA GLU A 641 -9.75 58.46 -17.75
C GLU A 641 -9.95 58.01 -19.23
N GLY A 642 -10.17 56.72 -19.49
CA GLY A 642 -10.41 56.17 -20.83
C GLY A 642 -9.15 55.94 -21.68
N HIS A 643 -7.97 55.96 -21.07
CA HIS A 643 -6.69 55.73 -21.75
C HIS A 643 -6.36 54.23 -21.78
N LEU A 644 -6.51 53.59 -22.95
CA LEU A 644 -6.29 52.15 -23.17
C LEU A 644 -5.01 51.89 -23.98
N ASP A 645 -3.85 52.14 -23.38
CA ASP A 645 -2.54 51.91 -24.01
C ASP A 645 -2.08 50.44 -23.90
N GLU A 646 -1.06 50.03 -24.64
CA GLU A 646 -0.49 48.66 -24.58
C GLU A 646 -0.09 48.24 -23.15
N ASN A 647 0.36 49.20 -22.33
CA ASN A 647 0.68 48.95 -20.92
C ASN A 647 -0.55 48.58 -20.07
N VAL A 648 -1.75 49.08 -20.42
CA VAL A 648 -3.01 48.72 -19.76
C VAL A 648 -3.43 47.32 -20.18
N PHE A 649 -3.29 46.97 -21.47
CA PHE A 649 -3.58 45.61 -21.95
C PHE A 649 -2.64 44.54 -21.38
N LEU A 650 -1.33 44.82 -21.30
CA LEU A 650 -0.38 43.94 -20.60
C LEU A 650 -0.76 43.76 -19.13
N ALA A 651 -1.22 44.82 -18.46
CA ALA A 651 -1.69 44.72 -17.09
C ALA A 651 -2.98 43.89 -16.97
N LEU A 652 -3.88 43.96 -17.95
CA LEU A 652 -5.10 43.15 -18.00
C LEU A 652 -4.79 41.67 -18.30
N ASP A 653 -3.80 41.38 -19.14
CA ASP A 653 -3.31 40.02 -19.41
C ASP A 653 -2.77 39.35 -18.14
N GLU A 654 -1.97 40.07 -17.37
CA GLU A 654 -1.49 39.60 -16.07
C GLU A 654 -2.64 39.35 -15.07
N MET A 655 -3.72 40.15 -15.13
CA MET A 655 -4.92 39.97 -14.31
C MET A 655 -5.78 38.79 -14.77
N ALA A 656 -5.78 38.48 -16.07
CA ALA A 656 -6.54 37.37 -16.64
C ALA A 656 -5.92 36.00 -16.33
N ILE A 657 -4.58 35.91 -16.25
CA ILE A 657 -3.86 34.64 -16.03
C ILE A 657 -3.95 34.17 -14.57
N GLY A 658 -3.98 35.10 -13.60
CA GLY A 658 -4.04 34.79 -12.17
C GLY A 658 -2.73 34.19 -11.64
N HIS A 659 -2.28 34.68 -10.49
CA HIS A 659 -1.20 34.07 -9.71
C HIS A 659 -1.77 33.26 -8.55
#